data_AF-A0A200PVE7-F1
#
_entry.id   AF-A0A200PVE7-F1
#
_cell.length_a   1.000
_cell.length_b   1.000
_cell.length_c   1.000
_cell.angle_alpha   90.00
_cell.angle_beta   90.00
_cell.angle_gamma   90.00
#
_symmetry.space_group_name_H-M   'P 1'
#
loop_
_entity.id
_entity.type
_entity.pdbx_description
1 polymer ?
#
loop_
_entity_poly.entity_id
_entity_poly.type
_entity_poly.pdbx_seq_one_letter_code
_entity_poly.pdbx_strand_id
1 'polypeptide(L)'
;MEAMMKMLFSVALICLSSLCFHLYNVLWLKPERLRKKLRNQGINGPPPSFLTGNVSEMMRIKSTVLMSPKESSCLTHDFTPAMFPHLEQWRKDYGQNFMHATGNAQHLYVGDPNLVKEISLCNSWDLGKSSYLNKDVEPLFGHGVIRSNGQIWADQRKIIAPEFFIDKVKGMMGLMVDSALPLLRLWEDRIEREGGIAEIKVDEDIRNFSADVISKACFGSSYTKGEEIFSKLRQLLRAISRTGLLVNIPALRYLPTKNNREAWKLEKDIKTLILNVVNERKQQSVAEKDLLQMILEGAYADHLGQETANRFVVDNCKNIYIAGHETVASVATWTLMLLASHPEWQARARAEVLHVCEGRVPDPDMLHKMKILTMVIQETLRLFPPAILLIREAFKEMKFGDIDVPKGVNLWISISTMHRIPEIWGPDANEFKPERFEHGIFGACKLPQVYIPFGMGPRTCLGQKFAMVELKIVLSLILSKFTFTLSPNYKHSPAFKLFIEPEHGMHLLTMMKIMLFSVALICLSSLCFHVYNILWLKPERLRKKLRNQGIKGPPPSFLTGNVSDMMKIKSTVVKSPKKSSCFTDDYIPQLFPHLQQWRKDYGQIFMYATGNVQHVCVGDPSLVKEISLCNTWDLGKPSYLNKELGPLFGLGITRSNREIWAHQRKIIAPEFFIDKVKGMVGLMVESALPVLRSWEDGIEREGGVANIRVDEDLRNLSADVISKACFGSSYTKGKQIFSKLRELIRAMSKTGLLVKTPALRFVPTKNNREIWKLEKEIRKLILNVVDERKQESVAEKDLLQMILEGAYADHIGQETANNFIVDNCKNIYVAGHETVASVATWALMLLATHPEWQARARAEVLLHVDRGRVPDADVLHKMKILTMVIQETLRLVPPTTLVAREALEEMKFKDINIPKGVNLWIPIPTMHRIPEIWGSDADEFNPERFAHGIFRACKLPQVYVPFGIGPRTCLGQKFAMYVSAEDLKKIIFHDKSNVIKPVKSSVIKVGRSRHVNTALKRRFAPLGSNPGANSFEYPSGVRKTVRAEEEEEDEYERQRTRVGQRGTRGNTRGSTGNKRGTAEDTRETSGNSRKHA
;
A
#
# COMPACT_ATOMS: atom_id res chain seq x y z
N MET A 1 -68.01 -81.41 -15.33
CA MET A 1 -67.35 -80.10 -15.57
C MET A 1 -68.03 -78.95 -14.82
N GLU A 2 -69.36 -78.82 -14.88
CA GLU A 2 -70.08 -77.69 -14.24
C GLU A 2 -69.92 -77.64 -12.71
N ALA A 3 -69.98 -78.78 -12.02
CA ALA A 3 -69.74 -78.87 -10.57
C ALA A 3 -68.32 -78.45 -10.16
N MET A 4 -67.32 -78.81 -10.97
CA MET A 4 -65.91 -78.43 -10.76
C MET A 4 -65.71 -76.92 -10.95
N MET A 5 -66.40 -76.31 -11.92
CA MET A 5 -66.36 -74.87 -12.16
C MET A 5 -67.03 -74.07 -11.03
N LYS A 6 -68.17 -74.55 -10.50
CA LYS A 6 -68.84 -73.98 -9.32
C LYS A 6 -67.98 -74.10 -8.05
N MET A 7 -67.27 -75.22 -7.89
CA MET A 7 -66.32 -75.42 -6.78
C MET A 7 -65.12 -74.47 -6.87
N LEU A 8 -64.50 -74.34 -8.04
CA LEU A 8 -63.39 -73.40 -8.27
C LEU A 8 -63.81 -71.95 -8.06
N PHE A 9 -65.01 -71.56 -8.52
CA PHE A 9 -65.56 -70.24 -8.28
C PHE A 9 -65.81 -69.97 -6.79
N SER A 10 -66.34 -70.97 -6.06
CA SER A 10 -66.57 -70.85 -4.62
C SER A 10 -65.26 -70.74 -3.83
N VAL A 11 -64.25 -71.53 -4.19
CA VAL A 11 -62.90 -71.44 -3.59
C VAL A 11 -62.26 -70.08 -3.91
N ALA A 12 -62.36 -69.61 -5.16
CA ALA A 12 -61.86 -68.28 -5.54
C ALA A 12 -62.56 -67.16 -4.77
N LEU A 13 -63.88 -67.25 -4.58
CA LEU A 13 -64.67 -66.28 -3.81
C LEU A 13 -64.30 -66.30 -2.32
N ILE A 14 -64.09 -67.48 -1.72
CA ILE A 14 -63.62 -67.60 -0.33
C ILE A 14 -62.21 -67.03 -0.20
N CYS A 15 -61.29 -67.34 -1.12
CA CYS A 15 -59.95 -66.77 -1.14
C CYS A 15 -59.96 -65.26 -1.30
N LEU A 16 -60.81 -64.72 -2.19
CA LEU A 16 -60.95 -63.28 -2.40
C LEU A 16 -61.56 -62.60 -1.17
N SER A 17 -62.60 -63.18 -0.56
CA SER A 17 -63.25 -62.65 0.64
C SER A 17 -62.30 -62.68 1.84
N SER A 18 -61.53 -63.77 2.00
CA SER A 18 -60.48 -63.91 3.02
C SER A 18 -59.38 -62.88 2.80
N LEU A 19 -58.94 -62.66 1.56
CA LEU A 19 -57.97 -61.63 1.21
C LEU A 19 -58.51 -60.22 1.49
N CYS A 20 -59.75 -59.91 1.10
CA CYS A 20 -60.39 -58.62 1.39
C CYS A 20 -60.52 -58.36 2.90
N PHE A 21 -60.94 -59.38 3.67
CA PHE A 21 -61.02 -59.29 5.13
C PHE A 21 -59.64 -59.11 5.76
N HIS A 22 -58.64 -59.87 5.29
CA HIS A 22 -57.26 -59.73 5.74
C HIS A 22 -56.71 -58.33 5.46
N LEU A 23 -56.92 -57.81 4.24
CA LEU A 23 -56.52 -56.46 3.85
C LEU A 23 -57.25 -55.40 4.67
N TYR A 24 -58.56 -55.50 4.87
CA TYR A 24 -59.32 -54.57 5.72
C TYR A 24 -58.83 -54.60 7.18
N ASN A 25 -58.54 -55.79 7.71
CA ASN A 25 -58.01 -55.95 9.06
C ASN A 25 -56.61 -55.32 9.20
N VAL A 26 -55.72 -55.52 8.22
CA VAL A 26 -54.34 -55.00 8.24
C VAL A 26 -54.29 -53.49 7.96
N LEU A 27 -55.10 -53.00 7.04
CA LEU A 27 -55.05 -51.62 6.56
C LEU A 27 -55.92 -50.67 7.39
N TRP A 28 -56.93 -51.16 8.11
CA TRP A 28 -57.85 -50.32 8.88
C TRP A 28 -58.05 -50.76 10.33
N LEU A 29 -58.54 -51.99 10.58
CA LEU A 29 -58.91 -52.40 11.95
C LEU A 29 -57.72 -52.41 12.91
N LYS A 30 -56.56 -52.96 12.50
CA LYS A 30 -55.36 -53.00 13.33
C LYS A 30 -54.83 -51.59 13.63
N PRO A 31 -54.63 -50.69 12.65
CA PRO A 31 -54.30 -49.29 12.92
C PRO A 31 -55.28 -48.59 13.87
N GLU A 32 -56.59 -48.79 13.68
CA GLU A 32 -57.62 -48.14 14.50
C GLU A 32 -57.63 -48.66 15.94
N ARG A 33 -57.32 -49.95 16.17
CA ARG A 33 -57.11 -50.49 17.54
C ARG A 33 -55.94 -49.81 18.25
N LEU A 34 -54.83 -49.56 17.54
CA LEU A 34 -53.68 -48.84 18.10
C LEU A 34 -54.06 -47.39 18.44
N ARG A 35 -54.78 -46.70 17.56
CA ARG A 35 -55.29 -45.35 17.82
C ARG A 35 -56.24 -45.31 19.01
N LYS A 36 -57.16 -46.28 19.10
CA LYS A 36 -58.11 -46.38 20.21
C LYS A 36 -57.40 -46.51 21.55
N LYS A 37 -56.33 -47.30 21.64
CA LYS A 37 -55.52 -47.42 22.87
C LYS A 37 -54.97 -46.06 23.35
N LEU A 38 -54.51 -45.22 22.43
CA LEU A 38 -53.96 -43.90 22.75
C LEU A 38 -55.07 -42.84 22.99
N ARG A 39 -56.20 -42.90 22.25
CA ARG A 39 -57.38 -42.04 22.53
C ARG A 39 -57.98 -42.30 23.90
N ASN A 40 -57.99 -43.56 24.34
CA ASN A 40 -58.44 -43.92 25.69
C ASN A 40 -57.55 -43.31 26.79
N GLN A 41 -56.32 -42.91 26.47
CA GLN A 41 -55.40 -42.20 27.36
C GLN A 41 -55.48 -40.67 27.20
N GLY A 42 -56.49 -40.16 26.47
CA GLY A 42 -56.71 -38.72 26.26
C GLY A 42 -55.91 -38.11 25.10
N ILE A 43 -55.10 -38.89 24.38
CA ILE A 43 -54.30 -38.38 23.26
C ILE A 43 -55.15 -38.40 21.99
N ASN A 44 -55.46 -37.23 21.45
CA ASN A 44 -56.26 -37.07 20.24
C ASN A 44 -55.39 -36.63 19.04
N GLY A 45 -56.02 -36.50 17.87
CA GLY A 45 -55.36 -36.06 16.65
C GLY A 45 -56.27 -36.16 15.43
N PRO A 46 -55.81 -35.70 14.25
CA PRO A 46 -56.63 -35.64 13.04
C PRO A 46 -57.15 -37.04 12.63
N PRO A 47 -58.39 -37.15 12.15
CA PRO A 47 -58.96 -38.42 11.72
C PRO A 47 -58.26 -38.94 10.46
N PRO A 48 -57.80 -40.21 10.41
CA PRO A 48 -57.12 -40.75 9.24
C PRO A 48 -58.11 -41.11 8.13
N SER A 49 -57.71 -40.89 6.87
CA SER A 49 -58.41 -41.41 5.69
C SER A 49 -58.04 -42.88 5.43
N PHE A 50 -58.96 -43.63 4.85
CA PHE A 50 -58.71 -45.03 4.44
C PHE A 50 -57.54 -45.09 3.45
N LEU A 51 -56.61 -46.04 3.65
CA LEU A 51 -55.36 -46.27 2.90
C LEU A 51 -54.28 -45.19 2.96
N THR A 52 -54.63 -43.90 3.02
CA THR A 52 -53.66 -42.80 2.97
C THR A 52 -53.36 -42.20 4.35
N GLY A 53 -54.12 -42.50 5.39
CA GLY A 53 -53.94 -41.88 6.70
C GLY A 53 -54.21 -40.37 6.62
N ASN A 54 -53.32 -39.54 7.15
CA ASN A 54 -53.42 -38.08 7.09
C ASN A 54 -52.64 -37.45 5.92
N VAL A 55 -52.08 -38.26 5.01
CA VAL A 55 -51.20 -37.79 3.92
C VAL A 55 -51.87 -36.71 3.05
N SER A 56 -53.11 -36.93 2.63
CA SER A 56 -53.83 -35.95 1.80
C SER A 56 -54.03 -34.61 2.51
N GLU A 57 -54.29 -34.64 3.82
CA GLU A 57 -54.43 -33.45 4.65
C GLU A 57 -53.08 -32.73 4.83
N MET A 58 -51.99 -33.47 5.09
CA MET A 58 -50.64 -32.93 5.17
C MET A 58 -50.26 -32.19 3.88
N MET A 59 -50.56 -32.77 2.72
CA MET A 59 -50.29 -32.18 1.42
C MET A 59 -51.16 -30.95 1.16
N ARG A 60 -52.43 -30.96 1.56
CA ARG A 60 -53.35 -29.81 1.46
C ARG A 60 -52.92 -28.64 2.33
N ILE A 61 -52.52 -28.90 3.58
CA ILE A 61 -52.02 -27.86 4.49
C ILE A 61 -50.73 -27.26 3.90
N LYS A 62 -49.81 -28.11 3.42
CA LYS A 62 -48.56 -27.67 2.81
C LYS A 62 -48.78 -26.82 1.55
N SER A 63 -49.69 -27.22 0.65
CA SER A 63 -50.00 -26.43 -0.55
C SER A 63 -50.63 -25.08 -0.21
N THR A 64 -51.51 -25.04 0.80
CA THR A 64 -52.15 -23.80 1.26
C THR A 64 -51.12 -22.80 1.78
N VAL A 65 -50.16 -23.26 2.61
CA VAL A 65 -49.07 -22.41 3.11
C VAL A 65 -48.14 -21.94 1.99
N LEU A 66 -47.84 -22.80 1.01
CA LEU A 66 -47.02 -22.43 -0.15
C LEU A 66 -47.68 -21.38 -1.07
N MET A 67 -49.01 -21.31 -1.10
CA MET A 67 -49.76 -20.33 -1.90
C MET A 67 -49.99 -18.99 -1.19
N SER A 68 -49.64 -18.87 0.09
CA SER A 68 -49.76 -17.60 0.83
C SER A 68 -48.69 -16.58 0.39
N PRO A 69 -49.00 -15.26 0.36
CA PRO A 69 -48.02 -14.24 0.00
C PRO A 69 -46.84 -14.28 0.97
N LYS A 70 -45.63 -14.48 0.46
CA LYS A 70 -44.41 -14.36 1.27
C LYS A 70 -44.16 -12.88 1.53
N GLU A 71 -44.35 -12.43 2.78
CA GLU A 71 -43.83 -11.13 3.20
C GLU A 71 -42.31 -11.08 2.99
N SER A 72 -41.83 -9.93 2.50
CA SER A 72 -40.49 -9.73 1.98
C SER A 72 -39.39 -9.61 3.05
N SER A 73 -38.19 -10.04 2.65
CA SER A 73 -36.85 -9.55 3.04
C SER A 73 -36.24 -9.82 4.43
N CYS A 74 -36.94 -10.38 5.42
CA CYS A 74 -36.30 -10.70 6.71
C CYS A 74 -35.72 -12.13 6.75
N LEU A 75 -34.47 -12.27 7.17
CA LEU A 75 -33.83 -13.57 7.41
C LEU A 75 -34.44 -14.20 8.69
N THR A 76 -35.52 -14.95 8.53
CA THR A 76 -36.14 -15.71 9.64
C THR A 76 -35.38 -17.01 9.88
N HIS A 77 -34.92 -17.22 11.13
CA HIS A 77 -34.26 -18.46 11.52
C HIS A 77 -35.24 -19.63 11.78
N ASP A 78 -36.53 -19.36 12.01
CA ASP A 78 -37.51 -20.42 12.23
C ASP A 78 -38.14 -20.88 10.91
N PHE A 79 -37.59 -21.96 10.37
CA PHE A 79 -38.10 -22.64 9.17
C PHE A 79 -39.19 -23.68 9.47
N THR A 80 -39.45 -23.98 10.75
CA THR A 80 -40.29 -25.13 11.14
C THR A 80 -41.72 -25.02 10.61
N PRO A 81 -42.40 -23.86 10.71
CA PRO A 81 -43.77 -23.70 10.20
C PRO A 81 -43.86 -23.83 8.67
N ALA A 82 -42.83 -23.39 7.93
CA ALA A 82 -42.79 -23.53 6.48
C ALA A 82 -42.56 -24.99 6.04
N MET A 83 -41.80 -25.74 6.83
CA MET A 83 -41.33 -27.08 6.50
C MET A 83 -42.33 -28.18 6.87
N PHE A 84 -42.91 -28.08 8.07
CA PHE A 84 -43.92 -29.00 8.58
C PHE A 84 -45.16 -28.25 9.11
N PRO A 85 -45.87 -27.49 8.25
CA PRO A 85 -47.00 -26.66 8.67
C PRO A 85 -48.11 -27.46 9.35
N HIS A 86 -48.32 -28.72 8.93
CA HIS A 86 -49.29 -29.62 9.52
C HIS A 86 -48.95 -30.00 10.97
N LEU A 87 -47.67 -30.20 11.29
CA LEU A 87 -47.27 -30.51 12.68
C LEU A 87 -47.50 -29.30 13.58
N GLU A 88 -47.19 -28.10 13.10
CA GLU A 88 -47.42 -26.88 13.86
C GLU A 88 -48.92 -26.57 14.03
N GLN A 89 -49.72 -26.78 12.99
CA GLN A 89 -51.18 -26.66 13.08
C GLN A 89 -51.76 -27.66 14.07
N TRP A 90 -51.43 -28.96 13.95
CA TRP A 90 -51.97 -29.98 14.85
C TRP A 90 -51.47 -29.85 16.29
N ARG A 91 -50.27 -29.29 16.51
CA ARG A 91 -49.79 -28.93 17.85
C ARG A 91 -50.70 -27.87 18.51
N LYS A 92 -51.21 -26.91 17.73
CA LYS A 92 -52.17 -25.90 18.22
C LYS A 92 -53.56 -26.51 18.45
N ASP A 93 -53.99 -27.40 17.55
CA ASP A 93 -55.35 -27.97 17.59
C ASP A 93 -55.51 -29.06 18.67
N TYR A 94 -54.48 -29.89 18.90
CA TYR A 94 -54.54 -31.09 19.74
C TYR A 94 -53.59 -31.08 20.94
N GLY A 95 -52.76 -30.04 21.08
CA GLY A 95 -51.79 -29.90 22.17
C GLY A 95 -50.40 -30.47 21.86
N GLN A 96 -49.56 -30.59 22.90
CA GLN A 96 -48.15 -30.97 22.72
C GLN A 96 -47.94 -32.41 22.25
N ASN A 97 -48.84 -33.31 22.61
CA ASN A 97 -48.78 -34.73 22.21
C ASN A 97 -50.04 -35.08 21.43
N PHE A 98 -49.89 -35.55 20.20
CA PHE A 98 -51.04 -35.88 19.34
C PHE A 98 -50.72 -37.04 18.40
N MET A 99 -51.76 -37.70 17.89
CA MET A 99 -51.61 -38.81 16.95
C MET A 99 -51.89 -38.44 15.51
N HIS A 100 -51.07 -38.94 14.59
CA HIS A 100 -51.37 -38.91 13.16
C HIS A 100 -50.99 -40.24 12.49
N ALA A 101 -51.34 -40.41 11.22
CA ALA A 101 -51.07 -41.62 10.47
C ALA A 101 -50.49 -41.30 9.09
N THR A 102 -49.58 -42.15 8.60
CA THR A 102 -49.18 -42.15 7.18
C THR A 102 -49.42 -43.54 6.60
N GLY A 103 -50.46 -43.65 5.78
CA GLY A 103 -51.02 -44.95 5.42
C GLY A 103 -51.50 -45.73 6.65
N ASN A 104 -51.04 -46.97 6.82
CA ASN A 104 -51.37 -47.80 7.97
C ASN A 104 -50.45 -47.60 9.20
N ALA A 105 -49.35 -46.87 9.04
CA ALA A 105 -48.43 -46.59 10.15
C ALA A 105 -49.04 -45.54 11.09
N GLN A 106 -49.06 -45.86 12.39
CA GLN A 106 -49.54 -44.96 13.44
C GLN A 106 -48.37 -44.23 14.10
N HIS A 107 -48.55 -42.95 14.31
CA HIS A 107 -47.54 -42.05 14.84
C HIS A 107 -48.08 -41.30 16.06
N LEU A 108 -47.25 -41.19 17.09
CA LEU A 108 -47.44 -40.31 18.23
C LEU A 108 -46.39 -39.19 18.13
N TYR A 109 -46.83 -37.98 17.85
CA TYR A 109 -45.99 -36.79 17.98
C TYR A 109 -45.81 -36.51 19.48
N VAL A 110 -44.56 -36.37 19.92
CA VAL A 110 -44.20 -36.11 21.31
C VAL A 110 -43.54 -34.72 21.38
N GLY A 111 -44.32 -33.76 21.87
CA GLY A 111 -43.89 -32.38 22.09
C GLY A 111 -43.58 -32.05 23.55
N ASP A 112 -43.96 -32.92 24.49
CA ASP A 112 -43.62 -32.72 25.91
C ASP A 112 -42.11 -32.93 26.15
N PRO A 113 -41.38 -31.91 26.61
CA PRO A 113 -39.95 -31.97 26.88
C PRO A 113 -39.52 -33.08 27.85
N ASN A 114 -40.35 -33.40 28.85
CA ASN A 114 -40.04 -34.43 29.85
C ASN A 114 -40.12 -35.83 29.23
N LEU A 115 -41.14 -36.08 28.41
CA LEU A 115 -41.26 -37.33 27.66
C LEU A 115 -40.14 -37.47 26.64
N VAL A 116 -39.77 -36.38 25.95
CA VAL A 116 -38.62 -36.38 25.02
C VAL A 116 -37.34 -36.79 25.74
N LYS A 117 -37.08 -36.27 26.94
CA LYS A 117 -35.94 -36.66 27.77
C LYS A 117 -35.97 -38.15 28.09
N GLU A 118 -37.12 -38.67 28.55
CA GLU A 118 -37.26 -40.09 28.91
C GLU A 118 -37.06 -41.03 27.70
N ILE A 119 -37.73 -40.73 26.59
CA ILE A 119 -37.61 -41.47 25.32
C ILE A 119 -36.16 -41.46 24.81
N SER A 120 -35.49 -40.31 24.90
CA SER A 120 -34.10 -40.16 24.42
C SER A 120 -33.10 -40.91 25.29
N LEU A 121 -33.35 -41.06 26.59
CA LEU A 121 -32.50 -41.79 27.54
C LEU A 121 -32.86 -43.28 27.64
N CYS A 122 -33.89 -43.75 26.92
CA CYS A 122 -34.31 -45.14 26.94
C CYS A 122 -33.20 -46.08 26.42
N ASN A 123 -32.76 -47.01 27.28
CA ASN A 123 -31.72 -47.98 26.96
C ASN A 123 -32.26 -49.32 26.42
N SER A 124 -33.59 -49.50 26.36
CA SER A 124 -34.20 -50.74 25.87
C SER A 124 -34.01 -50.92 24.37
N TRP A 125 -33.68 -52.15 23.95
CA TRP A 125 -33.62 -52.53 22.53
C TRP A 125 -35.00 -52.63 21.88
N ASP A 126 -36.06 -52.61 22.70
CA ASP A 126 -37.45 -52.59 22.23
C ASP A 126 -37.85 -51.20 21.69
N LEU A 127 -37.01 -50.16 21.83
CA LEU A 127 -37.17 -48.87 21.17
C LEU A 127 -36.07 -48.67 20.12
N GLY A 128 -36.44 -48.55 18.84
CA GLY A 128 -35.46 -48.47 17.76
C GLY A 128 -35.89 -47.63 16.57
N LYS A 129 -35.15 -47.72 15.47
CA LYS A 129 -35.46 -47.03 14.21
C LYS A 129 -36.74 -47.60 13.60
N SER A 130 -37.61 -46.71 13.11
CA SER A 130 -38.90 -47.04 12.52
C SER A 130 -38.79 -47.98 11.31
N SER A 131 -39.42 -49.14 11.39
CA SER A 131 -39.51 -50.11 10.29
C SER A 131 -40.23 -49.56 9.06
N TYR A 132 -41.18 -48.64 9.26
CA TYR A 132 -41.91 -47.95 8.20
C TYR A 132 -40.98 -47.10 7.31
N LEU A 133 -40.17 -46.23 7.92
CA LEU A 133 -39.25 -45.35 7.19
C LEU A 133 -37.99 -46.08 6.71
N ASN A 134 -37.55 -47.10 7.44
CA ASN A 134 -36.32 -47.83 7.16
C ASN A 134 -36.29 -48.44 5.75
N LYS A 135 -37.45 -48.78 5.16
CA LYS A 135 -37.50 -49.35 3.82
C LYS A 135 -37.33 -48.30 2.71
N ASP A 136 -37.69 -47.04 2.96
CA ASP A 136 -37.61 -45.97 1.94
C ASP A 136 -36.19 -45.43 1.78
N VAL A 137 -35.40 -45.49 2.85
CA VAL A 137 -33.98 -45.09 2.85
C VAL A 137 -33.03 -46.28 2.71
N GLU A 138 -33.54 -47.49 2.49
CA GLU A 138 -32.73 -48.70 2.35
C GLU A 138 -31.71 -48.63 1.19
N PRO A 139 -32.04 -48.11 -0.01
CA PRO A 139 -31.03 -47.99 -1.07
C PRO A 139 -29.81 -47.15 -0.67
N LEU A 140 -30.06 -46.16 0.21
CA LEU A 140 -29.08 -45.18 0.68
C LEU A 140 -28.22 -45.72 1.84
N PHE A 141 -28.82 -46.42 2.81
CA PHE A 141 -28.14 -46.84 4.05
C PHE A 141 -27.98 -48.36 4.23
N GLY A 142 -28.62 -49.18 3.40
CA GLY A 142 -28.63 -50.64 3.55
C GLY A 142 -28.96 -51.08 4.98
N HIS A 143 -28.35 -52.15 5.47
CA HIS A 143 -28.43 -52.61 6.87
C HIS A 143 -27.26 -52.11 7.72
N GLY A 144 -26.75 -50.91 7.45
CA GLY A 144 -25.67 -50.30 8.22
C GLY A 144 -26.14 -49.67 9.54
N VAL A 145 -25.18 -49.17 10.31
CA VAL A 145 -25.35 -48.79 11.72
C VAL A 145 -26.43 -47.73 11.99
N ILE A 146 -26.76 -46.87 11.01
CA ILE A 146 -27.79 -45.82 11.17
C ILE A 146 -29.21 -46.43 11.16
N ARG A 147 -29.41 -47.57 10.46
CA ARG A 147 -30.73 -48.19 10.26
C ARG A 147 -30.97 -49.42 11.14
N SER A 148 -29.91 -50.14 11.50
CA SER A 148 -29.98 -51.40 12.26
C SER A 148 -30.61 -51.24 13.65
N ASN A 149 -31.20 -52.32 14.16
CA ASN A 149 -31.83 -52.41 15.48
C ASN A 149 -31.40 -53.67 16.24
N GLY A 150 -31.68 -53.72 17.55
CA GLY A 150 -31.38 -54.87 18.40
C GLY A 150 -29.89 -55.22 18.41
N GLN A 151 -29.60 -56.52 18.47
CA GLN A 151 -28.24 -57.06 18.54
C GLN A 151 -27.37 -56.66 17.35
N ILE A 152 -27.90 -56.70 16.13
CA ILE A 152 -27.17 -56.33 14.90
C ILE A 152 -26.61 -54.91 15.00
N TRP A 153 -27.39 -53.97 15.56
CA TRP A 153 -26.91 -52.61 15.78
C TRP A 153 -25.84 -52.53 16.86
N ALA A 154 -26.01 -53.27 17.96
CA ALA A 154 -25.04 -53.28 19.05
C ALA A 154 -23.67 -53.80 18.57
N ASP A 155 -23.65 -54.87 17.78
CA ASP A 155 -22.42 -55.45 17.23
C ASP A 155 -21.73 -54.51 16.24
N GLN A 156 -22.49 -53.93 15.29
CA GLN A 156 -21.96 -52.92 14.37
C GLN A 156 -21.39 -51.70 15.12
N ARG A 157 -22.09 -51.23 16.16
CA ARG A 157 -21.66 -50.10 16.97
C ARG A 157 -20.38 -50.42 17.75
N LYS A 158 -20.24 -51.64 18.28
CA LYS A 158 -19.05 -52.09 18.99
C LYS A 158 -17.80 -52.04 18.11
N ILE A 159 -17.94 -52.34 16.81
CA ILE A 159 -16.85 -52.30 15.83
C ILE A 159 -16.52 -50.85 15.43
N ILE A 160 -17.53 -50.02 15.14
CA ILE A 160 -17.32 -48.71 14.50
C ILE A 160 -17.03 -47.60 15.53
N ALA A 161 -17.63 -47.65 16.73
CA ALA A 161 -17.55 -46.55 17.70
C ALA A 161 -16.13 -46.19 18.18
N PRO A 162 -15.22 -47.15 18.44
CA PRO A 162 -13.86 -46.84 18.91
C PRO A 162 -13.06 -45.92 17.98
N GLU A 163 -13.29 -45.99 16.67
CA GLU A 163 -12.58 -45.15 15.69
C GLU A 163 -12.99 -43.67 15.73
N PHE A 164 -14.09 -43.35 16.40
CA PHE A 164 -14.55 -41.97 16.60
C PHE A 164 -14.33 -41.45 18.04
N PHE A 165 -13.59 -42.19 18.87
CA PHE A 165 -13.18 -41.71 20.19
C PHE A 165 -12.16 -40.57 20.07
N ILE A 166 -12.14 -39.69 21.07
CA ILE A 166 -11.42 -38.41 20.96
C ILE A 166 -9.93 -38.58 20.70
N ASP A 167 -9.28 -39.62 21.23
CA ASP A 167 -7.84 -39.86 21.02
C ASP A 167 -7.53 -40.24 19.57
N LYS A 168 -8.41 -41.02 18.92
CA LYS A 168 -8.33 -41.32 17.48
C LYS A 168 -8.59 -40.07 16.64
N VAL A 169 -9.61 -39.30 16.99
CA VAL A 169 -9.95 -38.04 16.29
C VAL A 169 -8.81 -37.03 16.36
N LYS A 170 -8.11 -36.91 17.49
CA LYS A 170 -6.92 -36.05 17.61
C LYS A 170 -5.83 -36.44 16.62
N GLY A 171 -5.59 -37.74 16.40
CA GLY A 171 -4.67 -38.23 15.38
C GLY A 171 -5.06 -37.87 13.95
N MET A 172 -6.35 -37.63 13.68
CA MET A 172 -6.87 -37.30 12.35
C MET A 172 -6.79 -35.79 12.02
N MET A 173 -6.44 -34.94 12.99
CA MET A 173 -6.48 -33.47 12.81
C MET A 173 -5.55 -32.96 11.71
N GLY A 174 -4.36 -33.57 11.57
CA GLY A 174 -3.44 -33.21 10.48
C GLY A 174 -4.09 -33.38 9.11
N LEU A 175 -4.80 -34.50 8.90
CA LEU A 175 -5.52 -34.77 7.65
C LEU A 175 -6.65 -33.76 7.42
N MET A 176 -7.36 -33.35 8.49
CA MET A 176 -8.41 -32.32 8.40
C MET A 176 -7.85 -30.97 7.97
N VAL A 177 -6.70 -30.58 8.51
CA VAL A 177 -5.99 -29.34 8.12
C VAL A 177 -5.54 -29.44 6.67
N ASP A 178 -4.92 -30.56 6.27
CA ASP A 178 -4.44 -30.77 4.90
C ASP A 178 -5.58 -30.72 3.88
N SER A 179 -6.77 -31.23 4.23
CA SER A 179 -7.98 -31.12 3.40
C SER A 179 -8.52 -29.69 3.31
N ALA A 180 -8.32 -28.84 4.33
CA ALA A 180 -8.77 -27.47 4.31
C ALA A 180 -7.87 -26.56 3.45
N LEU A 181 -6.58 -26.86 3.32
CA LEU A 181 -5.64 -26.00 2.60
C LEU A 181 -6.02 -25.74 1.12
N PRO A 182 -6.43 -26.74 0.31
CA PRO A 182 -6.91 -26.51 -1.06
C PRO A 182 -8.14 -25.60 -1.12
N LEU A 183 -9.08 -25.74 -0.18
CA LEU A 183 -10.25 -24.88 -0.07
C LEU A 183 -9.85 -23.41 0.16
N LEU A 184 -8.92 -23.16 1.09
CA LEU A 184 -8.46 -21.80 1.38
C LEU A 184 -7.76 -21.18 0.17
N ARG A 185 -6.89 -21.94 -0.52
CA ARG A 185 -6.21 -21.47 -1.74
C ARG A 185 -7.20 -21.16 -2.85
N LEU A 186 -8.21 -22.00 -3.06
CA LEU A 186 -9.27 -21.76 -4.05
C LEU A 186 -9.99 -20.43 -3.79
N TRP A 187 -10.24 -20.09 -2.53
CA TRP A 187 -10.88 -18.83 -2.17
C TRP A 187 -9.92 -17.63 -2.32
N GLU A 188 -8.65 -17.77 -1.92
CA GLU A 188 -7.60 -16.76 -2.16
C GLU A 188 -7.48 -16.45 -3.66
N ASP A 189 -7.34 -17.47 -4.51
CA ASP A 189 -7.20 -17.33 -5.97
C ASP A 189 -8.42 -16.68 -6.62
N ARG A 190 -9.64 -16.92 -6.10
CA ARG A 190 -10.87 -16.25 -6.57
C ARG A 190 -10.85 -14.76 -6.18
N ILE A 191 -10.52 -14.46 -4.93
CA ILE A 191 -10.48 -13.09 -4.40
C ILE A 191 -9.42 -12.24 -5.09
N GLU A 192 -8.23 -12.79 -5.33
CA GLU A 192 -7.14 -12.10 -6.02
C GLU A 192 -7.52 -11.79 -7.48
N ARG A 193 -8.14 -12.74 -8.19
CA ARG A 193 -8.61 -12.53 -9.58
C ARG A 193 -9.70 -11.47 -9.69
N GLU A 194 -10.56 -11.33 -8.68
CA GLU A 194 -11.67 -10.37 -8.68
C GLU A 194 -11.31 -9.01 -8.02
N GLY A 195 -10.03 -8.78 -7.71
CA GLY A 195 -9.55 -7.46 -7.25
C GLY A 195 -9.73 -7.20 -5.75
N GLY A 196 -9.75 -8.26 -4.92
CA GLY A 196 -9.73 -8.17 -3.45
C GLY A 196 -11.06 -8.50 -2.77
N ILE A 197 -12.13 -8.68 -3.53
CA ILE A 197 -13.46 -9.09 -3.06
C ILE A 197 -14.02 -10.08 -4.08
N ALA A 198 -14.51 -11.23 -3.66
CA ALA A 198 -15.17 -12.18 -4.56
C ALA A 198 -16.49 -12.70 -3.98
N GLU A 199 -17.46 -12.95 -4.85
CA GLU A 199 -18.67 -13.69 -4.48
C GLU A 199 -18.39 -15.20 -4.53
N ILE A 200 -18.57 -15.87 -3.39
CA ILE A 200 -18.28 -17.30 -3.24
C ILE A 200 -19.55 -18.06 -2.88
N LYS A 201 -19.90 -19.06 -3.68
CA LYS A 201 -20.93 -20.05 -3.36
C LYS A 201 -20.32 -21.16 -2.49
N VAL A 202 -20.48 -21.07 -1.17
CA VAL A 202 -19.67 -21.85 -0.23
C VAL A 202 -20.16 -23.27 0.03
N ASP A 203 -21.45 -23.54 -0.20
CA ASP A 203 -22.08 -24.82 0.16
C ASP A 203 -21.44 -26.01 -0.56
N GLU A 204 -21.00 -25.82 -1.81
CA GLU A 204 -20.33 -26.85 -2.59
C GLU A 204 -18.87 -27.04 -2.19
N ASP A 205 -18.15 -25.94 -2.03
CA ASP A 205 -16.75 -25.94 -1.61
C ASP A 205 -16.57 -26.62 -0.24
N ILE A 206 -17.45 -26.32 0.72
CA ILE A 206 -17.43 -26.92 2.07
C ILE A 206 -17.84 -28.40 2.05
N ARG A 207 -18.78 -28.79 1.17
CA ARG A 207 -19.14 -30.20 0.97
C ARG A 207 -17.96 -31.01 0.42
N ASN A 208 -17.22 -30.46 -0.54
CA ASN A 208 -16.04 -31.11 -1.11
C ASN A 208 -14.92 -31.24 -0.07
N PHE A 209 -14.70 -30.21 0.75
CA PHE A 209 -13.78 -30.27 1.90
C PHE A 209 -14.14 -31.42 2.84
N SER A 210 -15.38 -31.49 3.33
CA SER A 210 -15.78 -32.50 4.31
C SER A 210 -15.77 -33.92 3.72
N ALA A 211 -16.04 -34.04 2.41
CA ALA A 211 -15.91 -35.29 1.67
C ALA A 211 -14.44 -35.75 1.59
N ASP A 212 -13.48 -34.85 1.38
CA ASP A 212 -12.04 -35.18 1.41
C ASP A 212 -11.59 -35.60 2.81
N VAL A 213 -12.06 -34.90 3.84
CA VAL A 213 -11.77 -35.24 5.25
C VAL A 213 -12.20 -36.67 5.58
N ILE A 214 -13.47 -37.02 5.31
CA ILE A 214 -13.97 -38.35 5.66
C ILE A 214 -13.32 -39.45 4.80
N SER A 215 -13.00 -39.17 3.53
CA SER A 215 -12.28 -40.12 2.67
C SER A 215 -10.88 -40.45 3.19
N LYS A 216 -10.12 -39.43 3.60
CA LYS A 216 -8.78 -39.63 4.17
C LYS A 216 -8.85 -40.30 5.54
N ALA A 217 -9.70 -39.80 6.42
CA ALA A 217 -9.78 -40.26 7.81
C ALA A 217 -10.31 -41.69 7.94
N CYS A 218 -11.29 -42.09 7.13
CA CYS A 218 -11.96 -43.38 7.28
C CYS A 218 -11.52 -44.43 6.26
N PHE A 219 -11.01 -44.04 5.09
CA PHE A 219 -10.71 -44.97 3.98
C PHE A 219 -9.25 -44.92 3.50
N GLY A 220 -8.40 -44.07 4.11
CA GLY A 220 -6.98 -43.97 3.77
C GLY A 220 -6.72 -43.63 2.30
N SER A 221 -7.67 -42.96 1.64
CA SER A 221 -7.66 -42.66 0.21
C SER A 221 -7.83 -41.16 -0.06
N SER A 222 -7.35 -40.67 -1.21
CA SER A 222 -7.57 -39.29 -1.64
C SER A 222 -9.02 -39.07 -2.13
N TYR A 223 -9.57 -37.86 -1.95
CA TYR A 223 -10.89 -37.47 -2.47
C TYR A 223 -11.13 -37.84 -3.94
N THR A 224 -10.11 -37.76 -4.79
CA THR A 224 -10.20 -38.12 -6.22
C THR A 224 -10.69 -39.55 -6.49
N LYS A 225 -10.50 -40.49 -5.55
CA LYS A 225 -11.03 -41.86 -5.66
C LYS A 225 -12.48 -41.99 -5.13
N GLY A 226 -12.88 -41.14 -4.19
CA GLY A 226 -14.20 -41.15 -3.55
C GLY A 226 -15.23 -40.20 -4.17
N GLU A 227 -14.79 -39.22 -4.97
CA GLU A 227 -15.63 -38.18 -5.58
C GLU A 227 -16.82 -38.75 -6.36
N GLU A 228 -16.59 -39.80 -7.15
CA GLU A 228 -17.67 -40.47 -7.90
C GLU A 228 -18.69 -41.12 -6.96
N ILE A 229 -18.24 -41.71 -5.85
CA ILE A 229 -19.12 -42.31 -4.83
C ILE A 229 -19.99 -41.22 -4.19
N PHE A 230 -19.40 -40.11 -3.74
CA PHE A 230 -20.15 -38.99 -3.14
C PHE A 230 -21.17 -38.38 -4.12
N SER A 231 -20.75 -38.14 -5.36
CA SER A 231 -21.62 -37.60 -6.41
C SER A 231 -22.82 -38.52 -6.65
N LYS A 232 -22.60 -39.84 -6.79
CA LYS A 232 -23.69 -40.81 -6.98
C LYS A 232 -24.58 -40.95 -5.74
N LEU A 233 -24.01 -40.92 -4.52
CA LEU A 233 -24.81 -40.92 -3.27
C LEU A 233 -25.72 -39.70 -3.19
N ARG A 234 -25.24 -38.51 -3.60
CA ARG A 234 -26.05 -37.30 -3.64
C ARG A 234 -27.13 -37.35 -4.72
N GLN A 235 -26.82 -37.90 -5.90
CA GLN A 235 -27.83 -38.16 -6.93
C GLN A 235 -28.91 -39.12 -6.43
N LEU A 236 -28.51 -40.18 -5.71
CA LEU A 236 -29.42 -41.15 -5.11
C LEU A 236 -30.31 -40.50 -4.05
N LEU A 237 -29.72 -39.68 -3.18
CA LEU A 237 -30.44 -38.89 -2.18
C LEU A 237 -31.50 -37.98 -2.84
N ARG A 238 -31.13 -37.26 -3.91
CA ARG A 238 -32.07 -36.42 -4.66
C ARG A 238 -33.19 -37.24 -5.30
N ALA A 239 -32.87 -38.37 -5.92
CA ALA A 239 -33.86 -39.25 -6.54
C ALA A 239 -34.89 -39.77 -5.52
N ILE A 240 -34.43 -40.20 -4.34
CA ILE A 240 -35.29 -40.67 -3.24
C ILE A 240 -36.10 -39.51 -2.63
N SER A 241 -35.53 -38.30 -2.52
CA SER A 241 -36.26 -37.15 -1.95
C SER A 241 -37.47 -36.71 -2.79
N ARG A 242 -37.43 -36.89 -4.12
CA ARG A 242 -38.51 -36.53 -5.06
C ARG A 242 -39.80 -37.33 -4.84
N THR A 243 -39.72 -38.53 -4.26
CA THR A 243 -40.88 -39.40 -4.00
C THR A 243 -41.50 -39.17 -2.62
N GLY A 244 -40.95 -38.25 -1.82
CA GLY A 244 -41.49 -37.88 -0.51
C GLY A 244 -41.04 -38.82 0.62
N LEU A 245 -39.87 -38.53 1.21
CA LEU A 245 -39.19 -39.36 2.23
C LEU A 245 -40.06 -39.76 3.44
N LEU A 246 -41.03 -38.91 3.82
CA LEU A 246 -41.84 -39.08 5.03
C LEU A 246 -43.29 -39.54 4.76
N VAL A 247 -43.67 -39.68 3.49
CA VAL A 247 -45.09 -39.72 3.07
C VAL A 247 -45.35 -40.80 2.00
N ASN A 248 -44.43 -41.74 1.80
CA ASN A 248 -44.45 -42.64 0.66
C ASN A 248 -45.47 -43.79 0.80
N ILE A 249 -46.06 -44.22 -0.33
CA ILE A 249 -46.97 -45.38 -0.39
C ILE A 249 -46.11 -46.65 -0.53
N PRO A 250 -46.20 -47.62 0.41
CA PRO A 250 -45.28 -48.74 0.47
C PRO A 250 -45.11 -49.57 -0.81
N ALA A 251 -46.14 -49.71 -1.66
CA ALA A 251 -46.07 -50.52 -2.88
C ALA A 251 -45.40 -49.79 -4.07
N LEU A 252 -45.46 -48.46 -4.12
CA LEU A 252 -44.95 -47.67 -5.27
C LEU A 252 -43.44 -47.80 -5.46
N ARG A 253 -42.69 -48.14 -4.40
CA ARG A 253 -41.23 -48.31 -4.43
C ARG A 253 -40.74 -49.47 -5.31
N TYR A 254 -41.58 -50.49 -5.50
CA TYR A 254 -41.26 -51.67 -6.31
C TYR A 254 -41.66 -51.49 -7.78
N LEU A 255 -42.46 -50.47 -8.08
CA LEU A 255 -42.85 -50.18 -9.45
C LEU A 255 -41.66 -49.57 -10.21
N PRO A 256 -41.46 -49.95 -11.49
CA PRO A 256 -40.33 -49.48 -12.29
C PRO A 256 -40.55 -48.06 -12.82
N THR A 257 -40.83 -47.09 -11.93
CA THR A 257 -40.95 -45.66 -12.25
C THR A 257 -39.59 -45.09 -12.66
N LYS A 258 -39.58 -43.93 -13.35
CA LYS A 258 -38.33 -43.26 -13.77
C LYS A 258 -37.39 -43.02 -12.58
N ASN A 259 -37.92 -42.52 -11.47
CA ASN A 259 -37.15 -42.23 -10.26
C ASN A 259 -36.63 -43.52 -9.58
N ASN A 260 -37.45 -44.59 -9.52
CA ASN A 260 -37.02 -45.86 -8.91
C ASN A 260 -35.96 -46.55 -9.76
N ARG A 261 -36.08 -46.54 -11.09
CA ARG A 261 -35.05 -47.08 -12.01
C ARG A 261 -33.72 -46.34 -11.87
N GLU A 262 -33.77 -45.01 -11.76
CA GLU A 262 -32.60 -44.17 -11.49
C GLU A 262 -31.97 -44.55 -10.14
N ALA A 263 -32.77 -44.67 -9.08
CA ALA A 263 -32.29 -45.05 -7.75
C ALA A 263 -31.65 -46.44 -7.73
N TRP A 264 -32.27 -47.46 -8.36
CA TRP A 264 -31.71 -48.81 -8.44
C TRP A 264 -30.40 -48.86 -9.23
N LYS A 265 -30.30 -48.09 -10.32
CA LYS A 265 -29.05 -47.97 -11.09
C LYS A 265 -27.94 -47.36 -10.22
N LEU A 266 -28.23 -46.24 -9.56
CA LEU A 266 -27.27 -45.55 -8.69
C LEU A 266 -26.83 -46.44 -7.53
N GLU A 267 -27.75 -47.17 -6.91
CA GLU A 267 -27.43 -48.11 -5.84
C GLU A 267 -26.45 -49.20 -6.30
N LYS A 268 -26.67 -49.77 -7.49
CA LYS A 268 -25.78 -50.78 -8.08
C LYS A 268 -24.40 -50.19 -8.38
N ASP A 269 -24.35 -49.02 -9.00
CA ASP A 269 -23.09 -48.33 -9.31
C ASP A 269 -22.28 -48.04 -8.04
N ILE A 270 -22.92 -47.50 -7.00
CA ILE A 270 -22.29 -47.21 -5.71
C ILE A 270 -21.75 -48.50 -5.06
N LYS A 271 -22.52 -49.59 -5.09
CA LYS A 271 -22.06 -50.90 -4.58
C LYS A 271 -20.79 -51.35 -5.29
N THR A 272 -20.74 -51.25 -6.62
CA THR A 272 -19.56 -51.62 -7.40
C THR A 272 -18.35 -50.75 -7.06
N LEU A 273 -18.53 -49.44 -6.98
CA LEU A 273 -17.44 -48.51 -6.64
C LEU A 273 -16.86 -48.78 -5.24
N ILE A 274 -17.70 -48.98 -4.23
CA ILE A 274 -17.24 -49.29 -2.88
C ILE A 274 -16.49 -50.63 -2.84
N LEU A 275 -16.99 -51.66 -3.53
CA LEU A 275 -16.31 -52.95 -3.59
C LEU A 275 -14.96 -52.86 -4.31
N ASN A 276 -14.81 -52.00 -5.31
CA ASN A 276 -13.52 -51.75 -5.96
C ASN A 276 -12.51 -51.18 -4.97
N VAL A 277 -12.90 -50.16 -4.19
CA VAL A 277 -12.06 -49.57 -3.11
C VAL A 277 -11.65 -50.64 -2.09
N VAL A 278 -12.60 -51.50 -1.68
CA VAL A 278 -12.34 -52.61 -0.75
C VAL A 278 -11.35 -53.62 -1.34
N ASN A 279 -11.50 -53.98 -2.60
CA ASN A 279 -10.63 -54.97 -3.26
C ASN A 279 -9.21 -54.43 -3.45
N GLU A 280 -9.05 -53.15 -3.84
CA GLU A 280 -7.75 -52.48 -3.88
C GLU A 280 -7.08 -52.51 -2.51
N ARG A 281 -7.84 -52.21 -1.45
CA ARG A 281 -7.31 -52.19 -0.08
C ARG A 281 -6.82 -53.57 0.38
N LYS A 282 -7.53 -54.64 0.04
CA LYS A 282 -7.11 -56.02 0.36
C LYS A 282 -5.79 -56.43 -0.31
N GLN A 283 -5.46 -55.82 -1.45
CA GLN A 283 -4.21 -56.10 -2.16
C GLN A 283 -3.01 -55.35 -1.59
N GLN A 284 -3.23 -54.32 -0.76
CA GLN A 284 -2.18 -53.52 -0.15
C GLN A 284 -1.87 -54.05 1.27
N SER A 285 -0.61 -54.36 1.56
CA SER A 285 -0.17 -54.64 2.93
C SER A 285 -0.01 -53.32 3.68
N VAL A 286 -1.08 -52.85 4.32
CA VAL A 286 -1.10 -51.54 4.99
C VAL A 286 -0.72 -51.67 6.47
N ALA A 287 0.28 -50.90 6.91
CA ALA A 287 0.77 -50.89 8.29
C ALA A 287 -0.17 -50.16 9.28
N GLU A 288 -1.04 -49.27 8.79
CA GLU A 288 -1.90 -48.41 9.62
C GLU A 288 -3.38 -48.83 9.51
N LYS A 289 -4.05 -49.01 10.66
CA LYS A 289 -5.45 -49.46 10.74
C LYS A 289 -6.40 -48.26 10.74
N ASP A 290 -7.07 -48.02 9.61
CA ASP A 290 -8.17 -47.06 9.49
C ASP A 290 -9.55 -47.73 9.69
N LEU A 291 -10.61 -46.92 9.67
CA LEU A 291 -11.98 -47.40 9.92
C LEU A 291 -12.43 -48.44 8.88
N LEU A 292 -12.04 -48.29 7.60
CA LEU A 292 -12.31 -49.29 6.56
C LEU A 292 -11.67 -50.63 6.93
N GLN A 293 -10.40 -50.63 7.36
CA GLN A 293 -9.72 -51.84 7.80
C GLN A 293 -10.44 -52.52 8.98
N MET A 294 -10.92 -51.74 9.96
CA MET A 294 -11.69 -52.27 11.09
C MET A 294 -13.05 -52.85 10.68
N ILE A 295 -13.74 -52.23 9.71
CA ILE A 295 -14.98 -52.75 9.14
C ILE A 295 -14.73 -54.06 8.38
N LEU A 296 -13.61 -54.18 7.67
CA LEU A 296 -13.22 -55.42 7.00
C LEU A 296 -12.92 -56.52 8.02
N GLU A 297 -12.09 -56.26 9.03
CA GLU A 297 -11.79 -57.23 10.09
C GLU A 297 -13.07 -57.68 10.81
N GLY A 298 -13.97 -56.75 11.15
CA GLY A 298 -15.26 -57.06 11.75
C GLY A 298 -16.22 -57.85 10.84
N ALA A 299 -16.18 -57.63 9.53
CA ALA A 299 -17.01 -58.37 8.57
C ALA A 299 -16.56 -59.83 8.41
N TYR A 300 -15.26 -60.11 8.58
CA TYR A 300 -14.66 -61.43 8.34
C TYR A 300 -14.34 -62.23 9.62
N ALA A 301 -14.39 -61.61 10.80
CA ALA A 301 -14.16 -62.28 12.09
C ALA A 301 -15.23 -63.33 12.44
N ASP A 302 -16.47 -63.16 11.95
CA ASP A 302 -17.62 -64.02 12.32
C ASP A 302 -17.87 -65.19 11.33
N HIS A 303 -16.90 -65.54 10.47
CA HIS A 303 -17.05 -66.59 9.43
C HIS A 303 -18.31 -66.43 8.55
N LEU A 304 -18.76 -65.19 8.34
CA LEU A 304 -19.90 -64.89 7.48
C LEU A 304 -19.56 -65.24 6.03
N GLY A 305 -20.55 -65.76 5.28
CA GLY A 305 -20.38 -65.99 3.84
C GLY A 305 -19.96 -64.71 3.10
N GLN A 306 -19.18 -64.86 2.02
CA GLN A 306 -18.55 -63.75 1.29
C GLN A 306 -19.54 -62.64 0.89
N GLU A 307 -20.76 -63.00 0.48
CA GLU A 307 -21.80 -62.05 0.11
C GLU A 307 -22.29 -61.22 1.31
N THR A 308 -22.49 -61.86 2.46
CA THR A 308 -22.91 -61.21 3.72
C THR A 308 -21.84 -60.23 4.20
N ALA A 309 -20.57 -60.63 4.17
CA ALA A 309 -19.45 -59.76 4.50
C ALA A 309 -19.37 -58.55 3.54
N ASN A 310 -19.48 -58.78 2.23
CA ASN A 310 -19.50 -57.69 1.24
C ASN A 310 -20.66 -56.71 1.47
N ARG A 311 -21.86 -57.22 1.79
CA ARG A 311 -23.03 -56.39 2.10
C ARG A 311 -22.81 -55.56 3.36
N PHE A 312 -22.28 -56.17 4.42
CA PHE A 312 -21.95 -55.48 5.66
C PHE A 312 -20.98 -54.31 5.43
N VAL A 313 -19.92 -54.55 4.66
CA VAL A 313 -18.91 -53.54 4.33
C VAL A 313 -19.55 -52.41 3.51
N VAL A 314 -20.23 -52.73 2.40
CA VAL A 314 -20.85 -51.73 1.53
C VAL A 314 -21.87 -50.88 2.28
N ASP A 315 -22.74 -51.51 3.07
CA ASP A 315 -23.78 -50.81 3.81
C ASP A 315 -23.15 -49.84 4.82
N ASN A 316 -22.19 -50.28 5.64
CA ASN A 316 -21.54 -49.38 6.61
C ASN A 316 -20.69 -48.28 5.94
N CYS A 317 -20.03 -48.56 4.81
CA CYS A 317 -19.32 -47.55 4.04
C CYS A 317 -20.26 -46.46 3.53
N LYS A 318 -21.43 -46.81 2.97
CA LYS A 318 -22.46 -45.84 2.56
C LYS A 318 -22.90 -44.94 3.72
N ASN A 319 -23.09 -45.52 4.91
CA ASN A 319 -23.47 -44.77 6.11
C ASN A 319 -22.39 -43.74 6.49
N ILE A 320 -21.12 -44.12 6.51
CA ILE A 320 -20.00 -43.24 6.86
C ILE A 320 -19.84 -42.14 5.82
N TYR A 321 -19.86 -42.48 4.53
CA TYR A 321 -19.75 -41.49 3.45
C TYR A 321 -20.83 -40.43 3.58
N ILE A 322 -22.11 -40.79 3.69
CA ILE A 322 -23.20 -39.80 3.75
C ILE A 322 -23.19 -39.01 5.07
N ALA A 323 -23.16 -39.72 6.20
CA ALA A 323 -23.33 -39.07 7.50
C ALA A 323 -22.13 -38.21 7.86
N GLY A 324 -20.92 -38.61 7.45
CA GLY A 324 -19.67 -37.92 7.75
C GLY A 324 -19.55 -36.55 7.09
N HIS A 325 -19.97 -36.41 5.82
CA HIS A 325 -19.72 -35.16 5.08
C HIS A 325 -20.94 -34.22 4.93
N GLU A 326 -22.13 -34.74 4.58
CA GLU A 326 -23.28 -33.87 4.29
C GLU A 326 -23.73 -33.10 5.56
N THR A 327 -23.67 -33.75 6.72
CA THR A 327 -24.12 -33.13 7.98
C THR A 327 -23.15 -32.05 8.46
N VAL A 328 -21.84 -32.32 8.44
CA VAL A 328 -20.80 -31.35 8.82
C VAL A 328 -20.80 -30.17 7.86
N ALA A 329 -20.88 -30.42 6.56
CA ALA A 329 -20.92 -29.37 5.57
C ALA A 329 -22.15 -28.47 5.70
N SER A 330 -23.31 -29.04 6.03
CA SER A 330 -24.52 -28.27 6.33
C SER A 330 -24.30 -27.34 7.53
N VAL A 331 -23.77 -27.84 8.66
CA VAL A 331 -23.52 -27.02 9.86
C VAL A 331 -22.49 -25.92 9.59
N ALA A 332 -21.39 -26.23 8.91
CA ALA A 332 -20.39 -25.23 8.53
C ALA A 332 -21.00 -24.15 7.64
N THR A 333 -21.82 -24.52 6.66
CA THR A 333 -22.51 -23.58 5.77
C THR A 333 -23.46 -22.66 6.55
N TRP A 334 -24.29 -23.21 7.44
CA TRP A 334 -25.18 -22.41 8.29
C TRP A 334 -24.40 -21.52 9.28
N THR A 335 -23.26 -22.01 9.78
CA THR A 335 -22.40 -21.23 10.68
C THR A 335 -21.82 -20.01 9.96
N LEU A 336 -21.32 -20.20 8.74
CA LEU A 336 -20.81 -19.11 7.90
C LEU A 336 -21.92 -18.10 7.57
N MET A 337 -23.14 -18.56 7.28
CA MET A 337 -24.29 -17.68 7.04
C MET A 337 -24.63 -16.84 8.29
N LEU A 338 -24.68 -17.48 9.47
CA LEU A 338 -24.97 -16.81 10.73
C LEU A 338 -23.89 -15.78 11.08
N LEU A 339 -22.60 -16.12 10.92
CA LEU A 339 -21.49 -15.18 11.12
C LEU A 339 -21.47 -14.05 10.09
N ALA A 340 -21.92 -14.30 8.86
CA ALA A 340 -22.06 -13.26 7.84
C ALA A 340 -23.19 -12.27 8.18
N SER A 341 -24.25 -12.76 8.85
CA SER A 341 -25.41 -11.98 9.29
C SER A 341 -25.18 -11.29 10.64
N HIS A 342 -24.18 -11.72 11.41
CA HIS A 342 -23.83 -11.24 12.75
C HIS A 342 -22.33 -10.86 12.82
N PRO A 343 -21.94 -9.71 12.23
CA PRO A 343 -20.53 -9.31 12.12
C PRO A 343 -19.81 -9.19 13.47
N GLU A 344 -20.52 -8.85 14.54
CA GLU A 344 -20.02 -8.78 15.90
C GLU A 344 -19.53 -10.16 16.39
N TRP A 345 -20.26 -11.22 16.06
CA TRP A 345 -19.85 -12.59 16.38
C TRP A 345 -18.73 -13.10 15.50
N GLN A 346 -18.74 -12.73 14.21
CA GLN A 346 -17.61 -13.00 13.31
C GLN A 346 -16.33 -12.36 13.85
N ALA A 347 -16.39 -11.10 14.30
CA ALA A 347 -15.26 -10.39 14.87
C ALA A 347 -14.76 -11.04 16.16
N ARG A 348 -15.66 -11.42 17.09
CA ARG A 348 -15.31 -12.10 18.35
C ARG A 348 -14.66 -13.47 18.09
N ALA A 349 -15.29 -14.31 17.26
CA ALA A 349 -14.77 -15.64 16.94
C ALA A 349 -13.43 -15.55 16.20
N ARG A 350 -13.28 -14.60 15.26
CA ARG A 350 -12.01 -14.35 14.58
C ARG A 350 -10.92 -13.88 15.54
N ALA A 351 -11.24 -12.96 16.46
CA ALA A 351 -10.28 -12.47 17.44
C ALA A 351 -9.77 -13.60 18.35
N GLU A 352 -10.67 -14.48 18.81
CA GLU A 352 -10.29 -15.69 19.56
C GLU A 352 -9.38 -16.58 18.73
N VAL A 353 -9.74 -16.91 17.49
CA VAL A 353 -8.94 -17.78 16.62
C VAL A 353 -7.54 -17.19 16.38
N LEU A 354 -7.44 -15.90 16.07
CA LEU A 354 -6.14 -15.26 15.84
C LEU A 354 -5.27 -15.24 17.11
N HIS A 355 -5.89 -15.02 18.27
CA HIS A 355 -5.19 -15.03 19.56
C HIS A 355 -4.73 -16.43 19.96
N VAL A 356 -5.57 -17.45 19.80
CA VAL A 356 -5.27 -18.83 20.21
C VAL A 356 -4.28 -19.50 19.27
N CYS A 357 -4.40 -19.29 17.96
CA CYS A 357 -3.56 -19.95 16.97
C CYS A 357 -2.24 -19.22 16.71
N GLU A 358 -2.16 -17.90 16.92
CA GLU A 358 -0.95 -17.09 16.69
C GLU A 358 -0.32 -17.30 15.30
N GLY A 359 -1.16 -17.52 14.28
CA GLY A 359 -0.73 -17.79 12.90
C GLY A 359 -0.31 -19.25 12.62
N ARG A 360 -0.37 -20.15 13.60
CA ARG A 360 -0.17 -21.60 13.42
C ARG A 360 -1.48 -22.30 13.02
N VAL A 361 -1.35 -23.52 12.50
CA VAL A 361 -2.52 -24.38 12.26
C VAL A 361 -3.10 -24.90 13.58
N PRO A 362 -4.42 -25.11 13.70
CA PRO A 362 -5.03 -25.56 14.94
C PRO A 362 -4.55 -26.95 15.39
N ASP A 363 -4.16 -27.07 16.67
CA ASP A 363 -3.83 -28.32 17.35
C ASP A 363 -4.89 -28.70 18.42
N PRO A 364 -4.83 -29.91 19.02
CA PRO A 364 -5.84 -30.34 20.00
C PRO A 364 -6.03 -29.38 21.19
N ASP A 365 -4.95 -28.79 21.70
CA ASP A 365 -4.98 -27.91 22.87
C ASP A 365 -5.53 -26.54 22.51
N MET A 366 -5.20 -26.04 21.32
CA MET A 366 -5.77 -24.82 20.74
C MET A 366 -7.29 -24.96 20.56
N LEU A 367 -7.77 -26.07 19.97
CA LEU A 367 -9.20 -26.31 19.77
C LEU A 367 -9.99 -26.31 21.09
N HIS A 368 -9.38 -26.74 22.18
CA HIS A 368 -9.99 -26.70 23.51
C HIS A 368 -10.15 -25.26 24.03
N LYS A 369 -9.24 -24.36 23.68
CA LYS A 369 -9.25 -22.94 24.08
C LYS A 369 -10.23 -22.08 23.27
N MET A 370 -10.68 -22.54 22.09
CA MET A 370 -11.63 -21.83 21.23
C MET A 370 -13.09 -21.90 21.76
N LYS A 371 -13.38 -21.20 22.85
CA LYS A 371 -14.67 -21.22 23.54
C LYS A 371 -15.75 -20.47 22.76
N ILE A 372 -15.45 -19.30 22.22
CA ILE A 372 -16.36 -18.47 21.42
C ILE A 372 -16.78 -19.22 20.15
N LEU A 373 -15.81 -19.78 19.41
CA LEU A 373 -16.13 -20.57 18.23
C LEU A 373 -16.98 -21.80 18.59
N THR A 374 -16.74 -22.42 19.75
CA THR A 374 -17.60 -23.52 20.24
C THR A 374 -19.03 -23.06 20.46
N MET A 375 -19.23 -21.92 21.14
CA MET A 375 -20.56 -21.35 21.39
C MET A 375 -21.31 -21.07 20.08
N VAL A 376 -20.63 -20.48 19.09
CA VAL A 376 -21.18 -20.21 17.76
C VAL A 376 -21.64 -21.50 17.07
N ILE A 377 -20.84 -22.56 17.11
CA ILE A 377 -21.19 -23.85 16.50
C ILE A 377 -22.39 -24.48 17.22
N GLN A 378 -22.43 -24.44 18.55
CA GLN A 378 -23.56 -24.99 19.33
C GLN A 378 -24.86 -24.23 19.05
N GLU A 379 -24.81 -22.89 19.01
CA GLU A 379 -26.00 -22.09 18.66
C GLU A 379 -26.46 -22.33 17.22
N THR A 380 -25.50 -22.55 16.30
CA THR A 380 -25.83 -22.98 14.93
C THR A 380 -26.52 -24.34 14.90
N LEU A 381 -26.03 -25.32 15.66
CA LEU A 381 -26.66 -26.65 15.79
C LEU A 381 -28.04 -26.58 16.46
N ARG A 382 -28.27 -25.60 17.35
CA ARG A 382 -29.58 -25.36 17.94
C ARG A 382 -30.57 -24.87 16.89
N LEU A 383 -30.22 -23.84 16.14
CA LEU A 383 -31.08 -23.24 15.13
C LEU A 383 -31.20 -24.14 13.88
N PHE A 384 -30.10 -24.59 13.31
CA PHE A 384 -30.05 -25.37 12.07
C PHE A 384 -29.47 -26.78 12.29
N PRO A 385 -30.12 -27.64 13.10
CA PRO A 385 -29.66 -29.02 13.27
C PRO A 385 -29.80 -29.78 11.95
N PRO A 386 -28.76 -30.49 11.46
CA PRO A 386 -28.84 -31.28 10.23
C PRO A 386 -30.02 -32.23 10.20
N ALA A 387 -30.25 -32.95 11.30
CA ALA A 387 -31.44 -33.78 11.50
C ALA A 387 -32.52 -32.97 12.24
N ILE A 388 -33.68 -32.79 11.62
CA ILE A 388 -34.78 -31.97 12.16
C ILE A 388 -35.88 -32.80 12.86
N LEU A 389 -35.88 -34.12 12.66
CA LEU A 389 -36.83 -35.06 13.26
C LEU A 389 -36.09 -36.26 13.85
N LEU A 390 -36.49 -36.67 15.06
CA LEU A 390 -36.10 -37.92 15.68
C LEU A 390 -37.32 -38.85 15.68
N ILE A 391 -37.18 -40.00 15.01
CA ILE A 391 -38.28 -40.96 14.88
C ILE A 391 -37.84 -42.31 15.47
N ARG A 392 -38.70 -42.91 16.30
CA ARG A 392 -38.51 -44.24 16.91
C ARG A 392 -39.75 -45.10 16.78
N GLU A 393 -39.61 -46.41 16.79
CA GLU A 393 -40.71 -47.37 16.87
C GLU A 393 -40.60 -48.18 18.16
N ALA A 394 -41.73 -48.38 18.82
CA ALA A 394 -41.85 -49.30 19.95
C ALA A 394 -42.10 -50.73 19.43
N PHE A 395 -41.12 -51.62 19.56
CA PHE A 395 -41.21 -53.03 19.16
C PHE A 395 -41.98 -53.91 20.16
N LYS A 396 -42.20 -53.37 21.37
CA LYS A 396 -43.10 -53.91 22.39
C LYS A 396 -43.97 -52.77 22.93
N GLU A 397 -44.94 -53.12 23.77
CA GLU A 397 -45.66 -52.13 24.57
C GLU A 397 -44.67 -51.51 25.57
N MET A 398 -44.62 -50.18 25.61
CA MET A 398 -43.65 -49.42 26.41
C MET A 398 -44.36 -48.28 27.11
N LYS A 399 -43.94 -47.95 28.34
CA LYS A 399 -44.48 -46.83 29.10
C LYS A 399 -43.47 -45.68 29.13
N PHE A 400 -43.94 -44.47 28.84
CA PHE A 400 -43.18 -43.22 28.98
C PHE A 400 -44.06 -42.18 29.67
N GLY A 401 -43.64 -41.69 30.84
CA GLY A 401 -44.51 -40.97 31.76
C GLY A 401 -45.80 -41.75 32.04
N ASP A 402 -46.94 -41.11 31.81
CA ASP A 402 -48.27 -41.71 31.96
C ASP A 402 -48.83 -42.32 30.65
N ILE A 403 -48.02 -42.38 29.59
CA ILE A 403 -48.44 -42.88 28.27
C ILE A 403 -47.96 -44.32 28.06
N ASP A 404 -48.90 -45.23 27.91
CA ASP A 404 -48.70 -46.59 27.41
C ASP A 404 -48.67 -46.58 25.87
N VAL A 405 -47.47 -46.63 25.31
CA VAL A 405 -47.19 -46.67 23.87
C VAL A 405 -47.37 -48.10 23.35
N PRO A 406 -48.36 -48.37 22.48
CA PRO A 406 -48.56 -49.70 21.93
C PRO A 406 -47.44 -50.13 20.99
N LYS A 407 -47.20 -51.45 20.94
CA LYS A 407 -46.31 -52.07 19.94
C LYS A 407 -46.69 -51.64 18.51
N GLY A 408 -45.69 -51.20 17.74
CA GLY A 408 -45.80 -50.78 16.35
C GLY A 408 -46.15 -49.30 16.15
N VAL A 409 -46.32 -48.53 17.22
CA VAL A 409 -46.48 -47.07 17.16
C VAL A 409 -45.12 -46.40 17.00
N ASN A 410 -45.06 -45.40 16.12
CA ASN A 410 -43.86 -44.59 15.90
C ASN A 410 -43.91 -43.29 16.72
N LEU A 411 -42.89 -43.03 17.52
CA LEU A 411 -42.70 -41.78 18.25
C LEU A 411 -42.00 -40.76 17.36
N TRP A 412 -42.59 -39.60 17.17
CA TRP A 412 -42.06 -38.49 16.36
C TRP A 412 -41.73 -37.30 17.25
N ILE A 413 -40.47 -36.87 17.22
CA ILE A 413 -39.98 -35.73 18.00
C ILE A 413 -39.38 -34.73 17.03
N SER A 414 -39.86 -33.48 17.05
CA SER A 414 -39.27 -32.40 16.25
C SER A 414 -38.11 -31.75 16.98
N ILE A 415 -36.88 -32.05 16.54
CA ILE A 415 -35.65 -31.47 17.09
C ILE A 415 -35.67 -29.95 16.90
N SER A 416 -36.06 -29.47 15.71
CA SER A 416 -36.10 -28.04 15.41
C SER A 416 -37.08 -27.27 16.29
N THR A 417 -38.23 -27.89 16.64
CA THR A 417 -39.22 -27.32 17.58
C THR A 417 -38.68 -27.35 19.01
N MET A 418 -38.16 -28.49 19.48
CA MET A 418 -37.60 -28.62 20.84
C MET A 418 -36.50 -27.60 21.12
N HIS A 419 -35.68 -27.31 20.11
CA HIS A 419 -34.59 -26.34 20.19
C HIS A 419 -35.06 -24.87 20.22
N ARG A 420 -36.37 -24.60 20.08
CA ARG A 420 -36.96 -23.26 20.00
C ARG A 420 -38.09 -23.00 21.00
N ILE A 421 -38.40 -23.94 21.88
CA ILE A 421 -39.45 -23.79 22.90
C ILE A 421 -39.09 -22.60 23.83
N PRO A 422 -39.87 -21.49 23.82
CA PRO A 422 -39.53 -20.30 24.60
C PRO A 422 -39.50 -20.54 26.11
N GLU A 423 -40.31 -21.47 26.61
CA GLU A 423 -40.35 -21.83 28.03
C GLU A 423 -39.02 -22.44 28.50
N ILE A 424 -38.28 -23.08 27.59
CA ILE A 424 -36.99 -23.75 27.84
C ILE A 424 -35.82 -22.84 27.51
N TRP A 425 -35.86 -22.18 26.35
CA TRP A 425 -34.75 -21.42 25.77
C TRP A 425 -34.82 -19.91 26.04
N GLY A 426 -35.95 -19.40 26.53
CA GLY A 426 -36.20 -17.98 26.75
C GLY A 426 -37.04 -17.34 25.64
N PRO A 427 -37.55 -16.10 25.85
CA PRO A 427 -38.36 -15.39 24.86
C PRO A 427 -37.62 -15.10 23.54
N ASP A 428 -36.30 -15.07 23.58
CA ASP A 428 -35.38 -14.86 22.45
C ASP A 428 -35.00 -16.18 21.73
N ALA A 429 -35.75 -17.28 21.92
CA ALA A 429 -35.42 -18.61 21.39
C ALA A 429 -35.21 -18.67 19.86
N ASN A 430 -35.77 -17.74 19.10
CA ASN A 430 -35.58 -17.68 17.64
C ASN A 430 -34.38 -16.82 17.20
N GLU A 431 -33.72 -16.13 18.13
CA GLU A 431 -32.54 -15.29 17.85
C GLU A 431 -31.25 -16.12 17.88
N PHE A 432 -30.25 -15.71 17.10
CA PHE A 432 -28.90 -16.25 17.17
C PHE A 432 -28.13 -15.61 18.33
N LYS A 433 -28.04 -16.34 19.46
CA LYS A 433 -27.41 -15.86 20.68
C LYS A 433 -26.41 -16.86 21.26
N PRO A 434 -25.18 -16.92 20.72
CA PRO A 434 -24.16 -17.84 21.21
C PRO A 434 -23.83 -17.73 22.70
N GLU A 435 -24.03 -16.58 23.38
CA GLU A 435 -23.77 -16.47 24.83
C GLU A 435 -24.57 -17.47 25.68
N ARG A 436 -25.68 -18.04 25.17
CA ARG A 436 -26.40 -19.12 25.86
C ARG A 436 -25.46 -20.25 26.27
N PHE A 437 -24.46 -20.56 25.44
CA PHE A 437 -23.55 -21.66 25.67
C PHE A 437 -22.28 -21.27 26.47
N GLU A 438 -22.24 -20.11 27.11
CA GLU A 438 -21.09 -19.64 27.90
C GLU A 438 -20.69 -20.61 29.02
N HIS A 439 -21.67 -21.17 29.70
CA HIS A 439 -21.49 -22.17 30.75
C HIS A 439 -21.66 -23.62 30.21
N GLY A 440 -21.43 -23.81 28.91
CA GLY A 440 -21.59 -25.09 28.22
C GLY A 440 -23.05 -25.49 28.01
N ILE A 441 -23.26 -26.72 27.50
CA ILE A 441 -24.60 -27.22 27.12
C ILE A 441 -25.54 -27.27 28.33
N PHE A 442 -25.04 -27.66 29.51
CA PHE A 442 -25.87 -27.77 30.72
C PHE A 442 -26.36 -26.43 31.27
N GLY A 443 -25.65 -25.33 30.97
CA GLY A 443 -26.06 -23.97 31.34
C GLY A 443 -26.92 -23.27 30.29
N ALA A 444 -27.13 -23.87 29.11
CA ALA A 444 -27.69 -23.16 27.96
C ALA A 444 -29.20 -22.97 27.97
N CYS A 445 -29.93 -23.79 28.72
CA CYS A 445 -31.39 -23.73 28.84
C CYS A 445 -31.88 -24.45 30.10
N LYS A 446 -33.17 -24.30 30.43
CA LYS A 446 -33.75 -24.91 31.65
C LYS A 446 -33.75 -26.44 31.63
N LEU A 447 -33.80 -27.06 30.45
CA LEU A 447 -33.82 -28.52 30.29
C LEU A 447 -32.81 -28.96 29.22
N PRO A 448 -31.52 -29.09 29.55
CA PRO A 448 -30.46 -29.40 28.58
C PRO A 448 -30.66 -30.71 27.81
N GLN A 449 -31.44 -31.65 28.36
CA GLN A 449 -31.70 -32.96 27.75
C GLN A 449 -32.51 -32.88 26.45
N VAL A 450 -33.16 -31.75 26.16
CA VAL A 450 -33.85 -31.53 24.88
C VAL A 450 -32.98 -30.85 23.82
N TYR A 451 -31.74 -30.49 24.15
CA TYR A 451 -30.74 -30.12 23.17
C TYR A 451 -30.09 -31.39 22.59
N ILE A 452 -30.64 -31.86 21.46
CA ILE A 452 -30.33 -33.16 20.86
C ILE A 452 -29.89 -33.09 19.39
N PRO A 453 -29.00 -32.15 18.97
CA PRO A 453 -28.56 -32.06 17.57
C PRO A 453 -27.80 -33.30 17.09
N PHE A 454 -27.18 -34.05 18.02
CA PHE A 454 -26.51 -35.33 17.77
C PHE A 454 -27.31 -36.53 18.30
N GLY A 455 -28.56 -36.31 18.72
CA GLY A 455 -29.30 -37.24 19.57
C GLY A 455 -28.77 -37.28 21.00
N MET A 456 -29.36 -38.17 21.80
CA MET A 456 -28.97 -38.45 23.19
C MET A 456 -29.20 -39.95 23.49
N GLY A 457 -28.55 -40.47 24.54
CA GLY A 457 -28.66 -41.86 24.97
C GLY A 457 -27.84 -42.86 24.13
N PRO A 458 -28.20 -44.16 24.10
CA PRO A 458 -27.42 -45.21 23.43
C PRO A 458 -27.21 -44.99 21.94
N ARG A 459 -28.12 -44.24 21.31
CA ARG A 459 -28.17 -43.97 19.88
C ARG A 459 -27.56 -42.61 19.52
N THR A 460 -26.82 -41.97 20.44
CA THR A 460 -26.07 -40.74 20.17
C THR A 460 -25.14 -40.93 18.96
N CYS A 461 -25.01 -39.89 18.14
CA CYS A 461 -24.18 -39.87 16.94
C CYS A 461 -22.75 -40.33 17.25
N LEU A 462 -22.26 -41.31 16.48
CA LEU A 462 -20.89 -41.82 16.60
C LEU A 462 -19.86 -40.74 16.26
N GLY A 463 -20.12 -39.95 15.21
CA GLY A 463 -19.22 -38.92 14.73
C GLY A 463 -19.30 -37.59 15.49
N GLN A 464 -19.97 -37.49 16.65
CA GLN A 464 -20.14 -36.20 17.33
C GLN A 464 -18.80 -35.50 17.62
N LYS A 465 -17.81 -36.25 18.14
CA LYS A 465 -16.49 -35.69 18.46
C LYS A 465 -15.73 -35.30 17.19
N PHE A 466 -15.77 -36.16 16.17
CA PHE A 466 -15.18 -35.91 14.85
C PHE A 466 -15.75 -34.63 14.21
N ALA A 467 -17.07 -34.52 14.12
CA ALA A 467 -17.76 -33.36 13.56
C ALA A 467 -17.40 -32.06 14.28
N MET A 468 -17.37 -32.05 15.62
CA MET A 468 -17.00 -30.85 16.38
C MET A 468 -15.54 -30.42 16.15
N VAL A 469 -14.62 -31.37 15.99
CA VAL A 469 -13.21 -31.08 15.67
C VAL A 469 -13.08 -30.55 14.24
N GLU A 470 -13.69 -31.24 13.27
CA GLU A 470 -13.67 -30.84 11.86
C GLU A 470 -14.27 -29.44 11.64
N LEU A 471 -15.44 -29.16 12.24
CA LEU A 471 -16.08 -27.84 12.20
C LEU A 471 -15.16 -26.75 12.75
N LYS A 472 -14.53 -26.97 13.91
CA LYS A 472 -13.62 -25.97 14.49
C LYS A 472 -12.39 -25.74 13.61
N ILE A 473 -11.83 -26.79 13.02
CA ILE A 473 -10.66 -26.66 12.12
C ILE A 473 -11.03 -25.83 10.90
N VAL A 474 -12.07 -26.21 10.16
CA VAL A 474 -12.42 -25.50 8.92
C VAL A 474 -12.84 -24.06 9.20
N LEU A 475 -13.65 -23.83 10.24
CA LEU A 475 -14.11 -22.48 10.57
C LEU A 475 -12.98 -21.60 11.12
N SER A 476 -12.08 -22.12 11.94
CA SER A 476 -10.93 -21.34 12.41
C SER A 476 -10.00 -20.98 11.27
N LEU A 477 -9.71 -21.90 10.35
CA LEU A 477 -8.89 -21.63 9.18
C LEU A 477 -9.53 -20.57 8.27
N ILE A 478 -10.83 -20.67 7.99
CA ILE A 478 -11.58 -19.66 7.22
C ILE A 478 -11.55 -18.30 7.93
N LEU A 479 -11.88 -18.26 9.22
CA LEU A 479 -11.91 -17.03 10.02
C LEU A 479 -10.53 -16.39 10.17
N SER A 480 -9.45 -17.17 10.13
CA SER A 480 -8.08 -16.64 10.19
C SER A 480 -7.71 -15.83 8.95
N LYS A 481 -8.22 -16.22 7.78
CA LYS A 481 -7.86 -15.64 6.48
C LYS A 481 -8.90 -14.65 5.94
N PHE A 482 -10.18 -14.94 6.11
CA PHE A 482 -11.25 -14.23 5.40
C PHE A 482 -12.21 -13.48 6.34
N THR A 483 -12.74 -12.38 5.84
CA THR A 483 -13.91 -11.69 6.40
C THR A 483 -15.00 -11.72 5.34
N PHE A 484 -16.25 -11.93 5.73
CA PHE A 484 -17.32 -12.16 4.76
C PHE A 484 -18.67 -11.60 5.23
N THR A 485 -19.52 -11.28 4.26
CA THR A 485 -20.90 -10.80 4.46
C THR A 485 -21.85 -11.56 3.52
N LEU A 486 -23.16 -11.51 3.77
CA LEU A 486 -24.13 -12.12 2.85
C LEU A 486 -24.07 -11.44 1.49
N SER A 487 -24.05 -12.22 0.41
CA SER A 487 -24.18 -11.66 -0.93
C SER A 487 -25.59 -11.12 -1.17
N PRO A 488 -25.75 -10.01 -1.92
CA PRO A 488 -27.05 -9.57 -2.44
C PRO A 488 -27.81 -10.65 -3.23
N ASN A 489 -27.10 -11.63 -3.82
CA ASN A 489 -27.71 -12.76 -4.55
C ASN A 489 -28.18 -13.90 -3.63
N TYR A 490 -27.87 -13.86 -2.34
CA TYR A 490 -28.27 -14.90 -1.41
C TYR A 490 -29.80 -14.90 -1.21
N LYS A 491 -30.43 -16.04 -1.52
CA LYS A 491 -31.86 -16.27 -1.30
C LYS A 491 -32.05 -17.25 -0.15
N HIS A 492 -32.41 -16.74 1.02
CA HIS A 492 -32.64 -17.58 2.20
C HIS A 492 -33.89 -18.45 2.01
N SER A 493 -33.68 -19.75 1.74
CA SER A 493 -34.73 -20.77 1.65
C SER A 493 -34.18 -22.10 2.17
N PRO A 494 -34.37 -22.42 3.45
CA PRO A 494 -34.00 -23.73 3.98
C PRO A 494 -34.91 -24.83 3.41
N ALA A 495 -34.32 -25.93 2.96
CA ALA A 495 -35.01 -27.11 2.43
C ALA A 495 -34.55 -28.38 3.13
N PHE A 496 -35.41 -29.42 3.14
CA PHE A 496 -35.10 -30.73 3.72
C PHE A 496 -35.18 -31.81 2.66
N LYS A 497 -34.03 -32.40 2.35
CA LYS A 497 -33.92 -33.55 1.44
C LYS A 497 -33.52 -34.85 2.14
N LEU A 498 -33.07 -34.72 3.39
CA LEU A 498 -32.81 -35.75 4.42
C LEU A 498 -32.14 -35.05 5.61
N PHE A 499 -31.34 -34.03 5.29
CA PHE A 499 -30.82 -33.02 6.18
C PHE A 499 -31.32 -31.65 5.74
N ILE A 500 -31.22 -30.65 6.62
CA ILE A 500 -31.50 -29.26 6.26
C ILE A 500 -30.34 -28.66 5.44
N GLU A 501 -30.64 -28.02 4.33
CA GLU A 501 -29.68 -27.38 3.43
C GLU A 501 -30.26 -26.10 2.81
N PRO A 502 -29.42 -25.15 2.34
CA PRO A 502 -29.90 -23.99 1.59
C PRO A 502 -30.35 -24.41 0.18
N GLU A 503 -31.64 -24.25 -0.14
CA GLU A 503 -32.24 -24.68 -1.41
C GLU A 503 -31.56 -24.10 -2.64
N HIS A 504 -31.19 -22.82 -2.58
CA HIS A 504 -30.58 -22.07 -3.67
C HIS A 504 -29.05 -21.95 -3.55
N GLY A 505 -28.43 -22.67 -2.61
CA GLY A 505 -27.02 -22.47 -2.25
C GLY A 505 -26.78 -21.27 -1.34
N MET A 506 -25.55 -21.11 -0.87
CA MET A 506 -25.17 -20.07 0.09
C MET A 506 -24.05 -19.21 -0.49
N HIS A 507 -24.38 -17.95 -0.78
CA HIS A 507 -23.51 -16.99 -1.45
C HIS A 507 -23.01 -15.94 -0.47
N LEU A 508 -21.68 -15.84 -0.32
CA LEU A 508 -21.02 -14.82 0.51
C LEU A 508 -20.20 -13.87 -0.36
N LEU A 509 -20.18 -12.60 0.01
CA LEU A 509 -19.14 -11.66 -0.42
C LEU A 509 -17.97 -11.81 0.53
N THR A 510 -16.89 -12.41 0.03
CA THR A 510 -15.69 -12.74 0.81
C THR A 510 -14.54 -11.82 0.43
N MET A 511 -13.83 -11.33 1.43
CA MET A 511 -12.69 -10.43 1.28
C MET A 511 -11.48 -11.05 1.94
N MET A 512 -10.32 -10.96 1.29
CA MET A 512 -9.05 -11.18 1.98
C MET A 512 -8.84 -9.97 2.88
N LYS A 513 -8.77 -10.21 4.19
CA LYS A 513 -8.22 -9.20 5.08
C LYS A 513 -6.71 -9.25 4.91
N ILE A 514 -6.22 -8.66 3.81
CA ILE A 514 -4.85 -8.20 3.80
C ILE A 514 -4.76 -7.29 5.03
N MET A 515 -3.73 -7.43 5.85
CA MET A 515 -3.39 -6.48 6.91
C MET A 515 -3.22 -5.02 6.39
N LEU A 516 -3.64 -4.70 5.16
CA LEU A 516 -3.59 -3.39 4.57
C LEU A 516 -4.48 -2.36 5.26
N PHE A 517 -5.61 -2.66 5.91
CA PHE A 517 -6.42 -1.58 6.50
C PHE A 517 -5.90 -1.06 7.84
N SER A 518 -5.43 -1.95 8.73
CA SER A 518 -4.80 -1.56 10.00
C SER A 518 -3.36 -1.08 9.79
N VAL A 519 -2.60 -1.70 8.87
CA VAL A 519 -1.29 -1.17 8.47
C VAL A 519 -1.47 0.11 7.67
N ALA A 520 -2.45 0.28 6.78
CA ALA A 520 -2.66 1.57 6.12
C ALA A 520 -3.16 2.64 7.09
N LEU A 521 -3.98 2.35 8.10
CA LEU A 521 -4.37 3.39 9.06
C LEU A 521 -3.20 3.78 10.00
N ILE A 522 -2.39 2.81 10.43
CA ILE A 522 -1.17 3.06 11.22
C ILE A 522 -0.08 3.69 10.35
N CYS A 523 0.05 3.27 9.09
CA CYS A 523 0.97 3.88 8.12
C CYS A 523 0.44 5.24 7.67
N LEU A 524 -0.86 5.49 7.60
CA LEU A 524 -1.43 6.78 7.26
C LEU A 524 -1.35 7.72 8.45
N SER A 525 -1.55 7.25 9.68
CA SER A 525 -1.33 8.06 10.89
C SER A 525 0.16 8.33 11.11
N SER A 526 1.02 7.32 10.92
CA SER A 526 2.48 7.44 10.96
C SER A 526 2.98 8.33 9.83
N LEU A 527 2.43 8.21 8.61
CA LEU A 527 2.73 9.09 7.48
C LEU A 527 2.23 10.50 7.74
N CYS A 528 1.02 10.69 8.27
CA CYS A 528 0.50 12.01 8.63
C CYS A 528 1.33 12.66 9.74
N PHE A 529 1.72 11.91 10.76
CA PHE A 529 2.61 12.39 11.83
C PHE A 529 4.01 12.67 11.30
N HIS A 530 4.56 11.81 10.44
CA HIS A 530 5.87 12.00 9.82
C HIS A 530 5.86 13.22 8.90
N VAL A 531 4.81 13.41 8.10
CA VAL A 531 4.57 14.57 7.24
C VAL A 531 4.42 15.83 8.09
N TYR A 532 3.62 15.81 9.16
CA TYR A 532 3.49 16.94 10.10
C TYR A 532 4.81 17.26 10.80
N ASN A 533 5.57 16.23 11.20
CA ASN A 533 6.87 16.39 11.84
C ASN A 533 7.91 17.01 10.89
N ILE A 534 7.94 16.57 9.62
CA ILE A 534 8.85 17.11 8.59
C ILE A 534 8.45 18.51 8.13
N LEU A 535 7.15 18.77 7.95
CA LEU A 535 6.66 20.02 7.37
C LEU A 535 6.47 21.12 8.41
N TRP A 536 6.29 20.79 9.69
CA TRP A 536 6.01 21.78 10.75
C TRP A 536 6.87 21.63 12.01
N LEU A 537 6.83 20.50 12.72
CA LEU A 537 7.50 20.39 14.04
C LEU A 537 9.02 20.57 13.97
N LYS A 538 9.70 19.90 13.03
CA LYS A 538 11.16 20.02 12.87
C LYS A 538 11.56 21.45 12.48
N PRO A 539 10.97 22.08 11.44
CA PRO A 539 11.21 23.50 11.15
C PRO A 539 10.95 24.44 12.33
N GLU A 540 9.85 24.25 13.06
CA GLU A 540 9.48 25.12 14.19
C GLU A 540 10.41 24.94 15.40
N ARG A 541 10.97 23.75 15.62
CA ARG A 541 12.03 23.52 16.62
C ARG A 541 13.31 24.29 16.27
N LEU A 542 13.73 24.27 15.01
CA LEU A 542 14.89 25.04 14.54
C LEU A 542 14.64 26.54 14.71
N ARG A 543 13.45 27.01 14.31
CA ARG A 543 13.02 28.41 14.48
C ARG A 543 12.97 28.82 15.95
N LYS A 544 12.49 27.95 16.85
CA LYS A 544 12.49 28.20 18.30
C LYS A 544 13.91 28.35 18.84
N LYS A 545 14.86 27.50 18.42
CA LYS A 545 16.28 27.65 18.79
C LYS A 545 16.85 29.01 18.38
N LEU A 546 16.50 29.51 17.19
CA LEU A 546 16.95 30.83 16.71
C LEU A 546 16.25 31.98 17.44
N ARG A 547 14.94 31.90 17.71
CA ARG A 547 14.19 32.89 18.51
C ARG A 547 14.75 33.05 19.92
N ASN A 548 15.12 31.93 20.56
CA ASN A 548 15.70 31.94 21.90
C ASN A 548 17.05 32.68 21.96
N GLN A 549 17.71 32.85 20.81
CA GLN A 549 18.96 33.61 20.66
C GLN A 549 18.73 35.05 20.19
N GLY A 550 17.48 35.52 20.16
CA GLY A 550 17.12 36.89 19.79
C GLY A 550 16.95 37.15 18.29
N ILE A 551 17.12 36.16 17.42
CA ILE A 551 16.89 36.32 15.98
C ILE A 551 15.38 36.40 15.73
N LYS A 552 14.92 37.51 15.13
CA LYS A 552 13.51 37.76 14.80
C LYS A 552 13.22 37.49 13.33
N GLY A 553 11.96 37.46 12.96
CA GLY A 553 11.54 37.31 11.58
C GLY A 553 10.07 36.99 11.40
N PRO A 554 9.52 37.10 10.18
CA PRO A 554 8.10 36.96 9.93
C PRO A 554 7.58 35.56 10.33
N PRO A 555 6.34 35.44 10.82
CA PRO A 555 5.74 34.15 11.16
C PRO A 555 5.47 33.33 9.89
N PRO A 556 5.89 32.05 9.81
CA PRO A 556 5.67 31.23 8.62
C PRO A 556 4.23 30.69 8.57
N SER A 557 3.65 30.59 7.37
CA SER A 557 2.40 29.85 7.13
C SER A 557 2.65 28.34 7.04
N PHE A 558 1.66 27.54 7.41
CA PHE A 558 1.69 26.07 7.26
C PHE A 558 1.89 25.71 5.77
N LEU A 559 2.78 24.75 5.49
CA LEU A 559 3.21 24.27 4.15
C LEU A 559 4.02 25.25 3.28
N THR A 560 3.68 26.53 3.25
CA THR A 560 4.31 27.50 2.32
C THR A 560 5.39 28.36 2.97
N GLY A 561 5.52 28.36 4.30
CA GLY A 561 6.42 29.29 5.00
C GLY A 561 6.00 30.73 4.74
N ASN A 562 6.97 31.60 4.42
CA ASN A 562 6.75 33.03 4.13
C ASN A 562 6.60 33.34 2.63
N VAL A 563 6.48 32.33 1.78
CA VAL A 563 6.37 32.52 0.34
C VAL A 563 5.20 33.41 -0.06
N SER A 564 4.03 33.22 0.54
CA SER A 564 2.84 34.03 0.25
C SER A 564 3.10 35.51 0.53
N ASP A 565 3.76 35.80 1.65
CA ASP A 565 4.15 37.16 2.02
C ASP A 565 5.16 37.74 1.01
N MET A 566 6.17 36.97 0.61
CA MET A 566 7.12 37.39 -0.43
C MET A 566 6.42 37.76 -1.73
N MET A 567 5.46 36.94 -2.17
CA MET A 567 4.69 37.18 -3.40
C MET A 567 3.76 38.39 -3.26
N LYS A 568 3.13 38.57 -2.09
CA LYS A 568 2.27 39.73 -1.78
C LYS A 568 3.08 41.03 -1.80
N ILE A 569 4.22 41.06 -1.12
CA ILE A 569 5.15 42.21 -1.10
C ILE A 569 5.62 42.52 -2.53
N LYS A 570 6.06 41.50 -3.28
CA LYS A 570 6.51 41.66 -4.67
C LYS A 570 5.39 42.21 -5.57
N SER A 571 4.17 41.71 -5.43
CA SER A 571 3.02 42.19 -6.22
C SER A 571 2.65 43.65 -5.93
N THR A 572 2.89 44.11 -4.70
CA THR A 572 2.61 45.48 -4.29
C THR A 572 3.60 46.46 -4.94
N VAL A 573 4.89 46.10 -4.95
CA VAL A 573 5.95 46.88 -5.61
C VAL A 573 5.76 46.91 -7.14
N VAL A 574 5.33 45.80 -7.76
CA VAL A 574 5.05 45.74 -9.21
C VAL A 574 3.84 46.60 -9.60
N LYS A 575 2.84 46.75 -8.70
CA LYS A 575 1.66 47.61 -8.93
C LYS A 575 1.95 49.10 -8.73
N SER A 576 3.01 49.45 -8.00
CA SER A 576 3.47 50.84 -7.82
C SER A 576 4.83 51.08 -8.51
N PRO A 577 4.96 50.91 -9.84
CA PRO A 577 6.21 51.23 -10.51
C PRO A 577 6.43 52.73 -10.35
N LYS A 578 7.40 53.15 -9.53
CA LYS A 578 7.94 54.49 -9.64
C LYS A 578 8.39 54.61 -11.10
N LYS A 579 7.78 55.54 -11.86
CA LYS A 579 8.30 55.96 -13.16
C LYS A 579 9.64 56.62 -12.90
N SER A 580 10.69 55.82 -12.75
CA SER A 580 12.04 56.35 -12.76
C SER A 580 12.36 56.68 -14.22
N SER A 581 12.37 57.96 -14.54
CA SER A 581 12.90 58.48 -15.80
C SER A 581 14.43 58.42 -15.87
N CYS A 582 15.08 57.96 -14.80
CA CYS A 582 16.52 57.80 -14.70
C CYS A 582 16.86 56.30 -14.54
N PHE A 583 17.93 55.85 -15.19
CA PHE A 583 18.58 54.58 -14.82
C PHE A 583 18.92 54.69 -13.33
N THR A 584 18.16 54.01 -12.46
CA THR A 584 18.50 53.90 -11.04
C THR A 584 19.29 52.62 -10.88
N ASP A 585 20.55 52.72 -10.47
CA ASP A 585 21.43 51.57 -10.27
C ASP A 585 20.94 50.66 -9.14
N ASP A 586 20.06 51.15 -8.25
CA ASP A 586 19.44 50.33 -7.21
C ASP A 586 18.28 49.45 -7.69
N TYR A 587 18.64 48.32 -8.30
CA TYR A 587 17.69 47.26 -8.69
C TYR A 587 17.22 46.38 -7.52
N ILE A 588 17.81 46.49 -6.33
CA ILE A 588 17.57 45.55 -5.21
C ILE A 588 16.11 45.61 -4.74
N PRO A 589 15.47 46.79 -4.55
CA PRO A 589 14.07 46.88 -4.15
C PRO A 589 13.12 46.26 -5.18
N GLN A 590 13.50 46.16 -6.45
CA GLN A 590 12.69 45.54 -7.49
C GLN A 590 12.82 44.01 -7.47
N LEU A 591 14.04 43.49 -7.28
CA LEU A 591 14.30 42.05 -7.29
C LEU A 591 13.92 41.37 -5.96
N PHE A 592 14.28 41.98 -4.83
CA PHE A 592 14.13 41.41 -3.49
C PHE A 592 13.45 42.36 -2.49
N PRO A 593 12.24 42.88 -2.77
CA PRO A 593 11.56 43.85 -1.91
C PRO A 593 11.26 43.32 -0.50
N HIS A 594 11.04 42.01 -0.36
CA HIS A 594 10.81 41.35 0.92
C HIS A 594 12.05 41.37 1.82
N LEU A 595 13.26 41.19 1.27
CA LEU A 595 14.50 41.26 2.07
C LEU A 595 14.75 42.69 2.57
N GLN A 596 14.47 43.69 1.73
CA GLN A 596 14.54 45.11 2.10
C GLN A 596 13.54 45.45 3.21
N GLN A 597 12.28 45.02 3.07
CA GLN A 597 11.25 45.25 4.07
C GLN A 597 11.58 44.54 5.40
N TRP A 598 11.90 43.26 5.36
CA TRP A 598 12.21 42.50 6.58
C TRP A 598 13.50 42.94 7.26
N ARG A 599 14.47 43.47 6.51
CA ARG A 599 15.65 44.12 7.11
C ARG A 599 15.25 45.34 7.95
N LYS A 600 14.27 46.14 7.47
CA LYS A 600 13.74 47.28 8.24
C LYS A 600 12.94 46.83 9.46
N ASP A 601 12.13 45.78 9.30
CA ASP A 601 11.25 45.29 10.36
C ASP A 601 11.98 44.52 11.47
N TYR A 602 13.03 43.76 11.12
CA TYR A 602 13.67 42.79 12.02
C TYR A 602 15.18 43.01 12.23
N GLY A 603 15.79 43.96 11.52
CA GLY A 603 17.21 44.29 11.62
C GLY A 603 18.09 43.58 10.58
N GLN A 604 19.41 43.66 10.76
CA GLN A 604 20.38 43.15 9.78
C GLN A 604 20.46 41.61 9.72
N ILE A 605 20.04 40.92 10.79
CA ILE A 605 19.98 39.46 10.86
C ILE A 605 18.54 39.06 11.18
N PHE A 606 17.91 38.31 10.28
CA PHE A 606 16.53 37.85 10.46
C PHE A 606 16.31 36.47 9.84
N MET A 607 15.33 35.73 10.36
CA MET A 607 14.99 34.40 9.85
C MET A 607 13.67 34.38 9.10
N TYR A 608 13.56 33.53 8.09
CA TYR A 608 12.31 33.29 7.35
C TYR A 608 12.30 31.85 6.82
N ALA A 609 11.16 31.40 6.33
CA ALA A 609 11.01 30.04 5.81
C ALA A 609 10.49 30.04 4.37
N THR A 610 10.97 29.10 3.54
CA THR A 610 10.34 28.76 2.27
C THR A 610 9.88 27.31 2.33
N GLY A 611 8.59 27.09 2.52
CA GLY A 611 8.05 25.78 2.88
C GLY A 611 8.63 25.30 4.22
N ASN A 612 9.25 24.12 4.22
CA ASN A 612 9.88 23.53 5.42
C ASN A 612 11.37 23.89 5.57
N VAL A 613 11.95 24.64 4.64
CA VAL A 613 13.35 25.06 4.70
C VAL A 613 13.47 26.33 5.52
N GLN A 614 14.34 26.31 6.53
CA GLN A 614 14.61 27.47 7.39
C GLN A 614 15.83 28.24 6.88
N HIS A 615 15.68 29.56 6.80
CA HIS A 615 16.70 30.49 6.33
C HIS A 615 16.98 31.55 7.38
N VAL A 616 18.23 31.97 7.47
CA VAL A 616 18.69 33.15 8.20
C VAL A 616 19.35 34.07 7.18
N CYS A 617 18.74 35.22 6.94
CA CYS A 617 19.35 36.29 6.17
C CYS A 617 20.43 36.95 7.04
N VAL A 618 21.65 37.00 6.52
CA VAL A 618 22.83 37.56 7.20
C VAL A 618 23.26 38.81 6.46
N GLY A 619 22.81 39.96 6.96
CA GLY A 619 23.24 41.29 6.50
C GLY A 619 24.27 41.96 7.41
N ASP A 620 24.68 41.31 8.51
CA ASP A 620 25.73 41.81 9.40
C ASP A 620 27.13 41.60 8.78
N PRO A 621 27.90 42.65 8.48
CA PRO A 621 29.17 42.55 7.76
C PRO A 621 30.22 41.69 8.45
N SER A 622 30.31 41.80 9.78
CA SER A 622 31.25 41.02 10.57
C SER A 622 30.91 39.53 10.61
N LEU A 623 29.63 39.16 10.67
CA LEU A 623 29.19 37.78 10.59
C LEU A 623 29.37 37.21 9.18
N VAL A 624 29.14 38.02 8.14
CA VAL A 624 29.47 37.63 6.75
C VAL A 624 30.95 37.31 6.62
N LYS A 625 31.85 38.13 7.18
CA LYS A 625 33.30 37.86 7.20
C LYS A 625 33.63 36.52 7.87
N GLU A 626 33.04 36.22 9.01
CA GLU A 626 33.29 34.97 9.74
C GLU A 626 32.79 33.73 8.96
N ILE A 627 31.56 33.77 8.45
CA ILE A 627 30.99 32.71 7.61
C ILE A 627 31.83 32.48 6.36
N SER A 628 32.32 33.57 5.77
CA SER A 628 33.15 33.59 4.58
C SER A 628 34.53 32.96 4.76
N LEU A 629 35.12 33.13 5.95
CA LEU A 629 36.43 32.59 6.31
C LEU A 629 36.35 31.18 6.90
N CYS A 630 35.14 30.67 7.17
CA CYS A 630 34.93 29.33 7.68
C CYS A 630 35.48 28.26 6.72
N ASN A 631 36.41 27.45 7.21
CA ASN A 631 37.10 26.42 6.43
C ASN A 631 36.61 24.99 6.71
N THR A 632 35.61 24.84 7.59
CA THR A 632 35.04 23.55 7.94
C THR A 632 34.23 22.96 6.78
N TRP A 633 34.18 21.63 6.71
CA TRP A 633 33.36 20.93 5.72
C TRP A 633 31.89 20.89 6.12
N ASP A 634 31.59 21.32 7.35
CA ASP A 634 30.25 21.39 7.93
C ASP A 634 29.46 22.59 7.44
N LEU A 635 30.11 23.60 6.85
CA LEU A 635 29.43 24.67 6.11
C LEU A 635 29.35 24.31 4.62
N GLY A 636 28.19 23.79 4.22
CA GLY A 636 27.94 23.24 2.90
C GLY A 636 27.17 24.17 1.95
N LYS A 637 27.00 23.71 0.72
CA LYS A 637 25.99 24.22 -0.22
C LYS A 637 24.61 23.67 0.15
N PRO A 638 23.54 24.48 0.04
CA PRO A 638 22.21 24.04 0.41
C PRO A 638 21.70 22.81 -0.34
N SER A 639 21.32 21.80 0.43
CA SER A 639 20.75 20.54 -0.05
C SER A 639 19.39 20.72 -0.74
N TYR A 640 18.62 21.76 -0.43
CA TYR A 640 17.36 22.04 -1.14
C TYR A 640 17.62 22.54 -2.57
N LEU A 641 18.67 23.35 -2.79
CA LEU A 641 19.11 23.73 -4.14
C LEU A 641 19.60 22.51 -4.92
N ASN A 642 20.09 21.48 -4.23
CA ASN A 642 20.45 20.20 -4.84
C ASN A 642 19.25 19.48 -5.50
N LYS A 643 18.03 19.80 -5.07
CA LYS A 643 16.80 19.21 -5.62
C LYS A 643 16.17 20.07 -6.71
N GLU A 644 16.26 21.39 -6.60
CA GLU A 644 15.61 22.34 -7.50
C GLU A 644 16.42 22.62 -8.77
N LEU A 645 17.74 22.74 -8.63
CA LEU A 645 18.65 23.04 -9.75
C LEU A 645 19.30 21.77 -10.34
N GLY A 646 18.76 20.59 -10.01
CA GLY A 646 19.30 19.28 -10.39
C GLY A 646 19.45 19.11 -11.89
N PRO A 647 18.39 19.40 -12.68
CA PRO A 647 18.48 19.30 -14.13
C PRO A 647 19.60 20.14 -14.75
N LEU A 648 19.87 21.31 -14.16
CA LEU A 648 20.84 22.29 -14.67
C LEU A 648 22.29 21.99 -14.26
N PHE A 649 22.53 21.63 -13.00
CA PHE A 649 23.89 21.47 -12.45
C PHE A 649 24.24 20.06 -11.97
N GLY A 650 23.30 19.12 -11.89
CA GLY A 650 23.58 17.78 -11.38
C GLY A 650 24.26 17.78 -9.99
N LEU A 651 24.99 16.76 -9.60
CA LEU A 651 25.84 16.76 -8.39
C LEU A 651 27.26 17.33 -8.66
N GLY A 652 27.39 18.24 -9.64
CA GLY A 652 28.69 18.82 -9.98
C GLY A 652 29.21 19.80 -8.93
N ILE A 653 30.40 20.35 -9.21
CA ILE A 653 31.18 21.13 -8.24
C ILE A 653 30.45 22.30 -7.60
N THR A 654 29.45 22.92 -8.24
CA THR A 654 28.66 24.02 -7.65
C THR A 654 27.62 23.57 -6.63
N ARG A 655 27.42 22.26 -6.43
CA ARG A 655 26.36 21.68 -5.59
C ARG A 655 26.79 20.55 -4.66
N SER A 656 27.90 19.89 -4.96
CA SER A 656 28.48 18.86 -4.11
C SER A 656 28.97 19.42 -2.76
N ASN A 657 29.05 18.54 -1.76
CA ASN A 657 29.59 18.81 -0.42
C ASN A 657 30.58 17.72 -0.01
N ARG A 658 31.35 18.00 1.05
CA ARG A 658 32.29 17.07 1.68
C ARG A 658 33.25 16.39 0.68
N GLU A 659 33.38 15.07 0.74
CA GLU A 659 34.37 14.28 0.00
C GLU A 659 34.17 14.42 -1.52
N ILE A 660 32.90 14.40 -1.97
CA ILE A 660 32.56 14.57 -3.40
C ILE A 660 33.04 15.94 -3.91
N TRP A 661 32.79 17.00 -3.13
CA TRP A 661 33.23 18.34 -3.49
C TRP A 661 34.75 18.49 -3.49
N ALA A 662 35.42 17.92 -2.49
CA ALA A 662 36.88 17.96 -2.40
C ALA A 662 37.54 17.22 -3.55
N HIS A 663 37.02 16.05 -3.92
CA HIS A 663 37.47 15.29 -5.09
C HIS A 663 37.31 16.08 -6.39
N GLN A 664 36.09 16.58 -6.64
CA GLN A 664 35.81 17.41 -7.83
C GLN A 664 36.71 18.64 -7.88
N ARG A 665 36.97 19.29 -6.74
CA ARG A 665 37.83 20.47 -6.70
C ARG A 665 39.31 20.14 -6.88
N LYS A 666 39.79 19.01 -6.39
CA LYS A 666 41.16 18.52 -6.62
C LYS A 666 41.44 18.31 -8.11
N ILE A 667 40.44 17.84 -8.86
CA ILE A 667 40.54 17.59 -10.31
C ILE A 667 40.41 18.89 -11.11
N ILE A 668 39.40 19.71 -10.81
CA ILE A 668 39.02 20.85 -11.68
C ILE A 668 39.84 22.11 -11.37
N ALA A 669 40.22 22.36 -10.11
CA ALA A 669 40.88 23.62 -9.73
C ALA A 669 42.22 23.92 -10.45
N PRO A 670 43.12 22.94 -10.69
CA PRO A 670 44.40 23.20 -11.34
C PRO A 670 44.29 23.85 -12.73
N GLU A 671 43.25 23.52 -13.50
CA GLU A 671 43.01 24.09 -14.85
C GLU A 671 42.60 25.56 -14.83
N PHE A 672 42.24 26.10 -13.67
CA PHE A 672 41.89 27.51 -13.48
C PHE A 672 42.95 28.28 -12.69
N PHE A 673 44.14 27.69 -12.47
CA PHE A 673 45.26 28.43 -11.90
C PHE A 673 45.80 29.48 -12.87
N ILE A 674 46.44 30.51 -12.32
CA ILE A 674 46.76 31.73 -13.06
C ILE A 674 47.64 31.45 -14.28
N ASP A 675 48.62 30.55 -14.18
CA ASP A 675 49.53 30.22 -15.29
C ASP A 675 48.80 29.57 -16.47
N LYS A 676 47.84 28.69 -16.18
CA LYS A 676 46.98 28.07 -17.21
C LYS A 676 46.03 29.09 -17.84
N VAL A 677 45.42 29.96 -17.03
CA VAL A 677 44.53 31.03 -17.53
C VAL A 677 45.29 32.03 -18.40
N LYS A 678 46.52 32.41 -18.04
CA LYS A 678 47.40 33.26 -18.87
C LYS A 678 47.65 32.64 -20.24
N GLY A 679 47.88 31.31 -20.30
CA GLY A 679 48.03 30.57 -21.55
C GLY A 679 46.78 30.58 -22.45
N MET A 680 45.59 30.80 -21.88
CA MET A 680 44.32 30.84 -22.63
C MET A 680 44.03 32.20 -23.28
N VAL A 681 44.78 33.27 -22.96
CA VAL A 681 44.49 34.63 -23.44
C VAL A 681 44.50 34.74 -24.97
N GLY A 682 45.45 34.07 -25.65
CA GLY A 682 45.49 34.05 -27.11
C GLY A 682 44.21 33.50 -27.74
N LEU A 683 43.67 32.42 -27.17
CA LEU A 683 42.40 31.81 -27.58
C LEU A 683 41.20 32.73 -27.30
N MET A 684 41.21 33.46 -26.19
CA MET A 684 40.18 34.48 -25.88
C MET A 684 40.16 35.57 -26.95
N VAL A 685 41.34 36.09 -27.30
CA VAL A 685 41.53 37.10 -28.35
C VAL A 685 41.00 36.58 -29.68
N GLU A 686 41.39 35.38 -30.10
CA GLU A 686 40.98 34.77 -31.37
C GLU A 686 39.46 34.63 -31.46
N SER A 687 38.82 34.26 -30.35
CA SER A 687 37.36 34.10 -30.27
C SER A 687 36.62 35.43 -30.38
N ALA A 688 37.23 36.54 -29.93
CA ALA A 688 36.63 37.88 -30.01
C ALA A 688 36.69 38.51 -31.41
N LEU A 689 37.66 38.14 -32.26
CA LEU A 689 37.87 38.76 -33.58
C LEU A 689 36.66 38.67 -34.53
N PRO A 690 35.97 37.51 -34.67
CA PRO A 690 34.79 37.41 -35.52
C PRO A 690 33.62 38.31 -35.07
N VAL A 691 33.43 38.47 -33.76
CA VAL A 691 32.35 39.31 -33.20
C VAL A 691 32.58 40.77 -33.57
N LEU A 692 33.82 41.23 -33.44
CA LEU A 692 34.19 42.61 -33.76
C LEU A 692 34.06 42.90 -35.25
N ARG A 693 34.54 42.01 -36.11
CA ARG A 693 34.34 42.12 -37.56
C ARG A 693 32.86 42.22 -37.92
N SER A 694 32.01 41.42 -37.27
CA SER A 694 30.56 41.51 -37.48
C SER A 694 29.97 42.85 -37.05
N TRP A 695 30.54 43.51 -36.03
CA TRP A 695 30.12 44.83 -35.58
C TRP A 695 30.61 45.93 -36.52
N GLU A 696 31.86 45.83 -36.99
CA GLU A 696 32.47 46.70 -38.01
C GLU A 696 31.64 46.68 -39.30
N ASP A 697 31.37 45.49 -39.84
CA ASP A 697 30.53 45.30 -41.03
C ASP A 697 29.12 45.90 -40.84
N GLY A 698 28.59 45.86 -39.62
CA GLY A 698 27.30 46.46 -39.27
C GLY A 698 27.36 47.99 -39.27
N ILE A 699 28.40 48.56 -38.67
CA ILE A 699 28.63 50.01 -38.59
C ILE A 699 28.88 50.61 -39.98
N GLU A 700 29.70 49.96 -40.80
CA GLU A 700 29.96 50.37 -42.18
C GLU A 700 28.69 50.31 -43.03
N ARG A 701 27.90 49.25 -42.90
CA ARG A 701 26.63 49.07 -43.63
C ARG A 701 25.57 50.11 -43.23
N GLU A 702 25.54 50.55 -41.98
CA GLU A 702 24.59 51.54 -41.45
C GLU A 702 25.09 53.00 -41.54
N GLY A 703 26.21 53.25 -42.22
CA GLY A 703 26.69 54.62 -42.50
C GLY A 703 27.37 55.31 -41.33
N GLY A 704 28.05 54.55 -40.46
CA GLY A 704 28.90 55.06 -39.38
C GLY A 704 28.30 54.98 -37.97
N VAL A 705 27.03 54.62 -37.82
CA VAL A 705 26.38 54.33 -36.53
C VAL A 705 25.45 53.13 -36.69
N ALA A 706 25.61 52.09 -35.86
CA ALA A 706 24.75 50.92 -35.89
C ALA A 706 24.10 50.59 -34.54
N ASN A 707 22.90 50.01 -34.59
CA ASN A 707 22.22 49.47 -33.41
C ASN A 707 22.62 48.02 -33.16
N ILE A 708 23.53 47.79 -32.21
CA ILE A 708 24.11 46.46 -31.94
C ILE A 708 23.48 45.82 -30.70
N ARG A 709 23.11 44.54 -30.81
CA ARG A 709 22.59 43.74 -29.69
C ARG A 709 23.71 43.01 -28.94
N VAL A 710 24.37 43.76 -28.08
CA VAL A 710 25.58 43.34 -27.33
C VAL A 710 25.39 42.10 -26.44
N ASP A 711 24.21 41.90 -25.83
CA ASP A 711 23.98 40.81 -24.87
C ASP A 711 24.07 39.41 -25.50
N GLU A 712 23.70 39.29 -26.77
CA GLU A 712 23.70 38.02 -27.50
C GLU A 712 25.10 37.68 -28.01
N ASP A 713 25.82 38.69 -28.50
CA ASP A 713 27.16 38.56 -29.04
C ASP A 713 28.18 38.20 -27.95
N LEU A 714 28.15 38.88 -26.80
CA LEU A 714 29.02 38.56 -25.66
C LEU A 714 28.71 37.17 -25.09
N ARG A 715 27.45 36.73 -25.11
CA ARG A 715 27.08 35.37 -24.69
C ARG A 715 27.63 34.32 -25.64
N ASN A 716 27.60 34.58 -26.95
CA ASN A 716 28.15 33.68 -27.95
C ASN A 716 29.69 33.64 -27.88
N LEU A 717 30.33 34.79 -27.66
CA LEU A 717 31.77 34.92 -27.45
C LEU A 717 32.21 34.10 -26.24
N SER A 718 31.60 34.35 -25.07
CA SER A 718 31.97 33.63 -23.85
C SER A 718 31.72 32.11 -23.96
N ALA A 719 30.67 31.70 -24.70
CA ALA A 719 30.40 30.30 -25.02
C ALA A 719 31.48 29.68 -25.93
N ASP A 720 32.00 30.42 -26.90
CA ASP A 720 33.11 29.99 -27.77
C ASP A 720 34.41 29.82 -26.96
N VAL A 721 34.74 30.81 -26.13
CA VAL A 721 35.94 30.78 -25.28
C VAL A 721 35.93 29.56 -24.36
N ILE A 722 34.85 29.32 -23.61
CA ILE A 722 34.80 28.18 -22.68
C ILE A 722 34.80 26.84 -23.43
N SER A 723 34.19 26.76 -24.62
CA SER A 723 34.21 25.55 -25.45
C SER A 723 35.62 25.19 -25.91
N LYS A 724 36.37 26.16 -26.43
CA LYS A 724 37.74 25.92 -26.89
C LYS A 724 38.69 25.69 -25.70
N ALA A 725 38.59 26.50 -24.64
CA ALA A 725 39.51 26.46 -23.52
C ALA A 725 39.33 25.23 -22.62
N CYS A 726 38.10 24.75 -22.40
CA CYS A 726 37.84 23.65 -21.48
C CYS A 726 37.57 22.29 -22.15
N PHE A 727 37.16 22.27 -23.42
CA PHE A 727 36.73 21.04 -24.11
C PHE A 727 37.46 20.76 -25.42
N GLY A 728 38.46 21.58 -25.80
CA GLY A 728 39.31 21.34 -26.97
C GLY A 728 38.55 21.20 -28.29
N SER A 729 37.31 21.68 -28.38
CA SER A 729 36.37 21.40 -29.47
C SER A 729 35.90 22.67 -30.17
N SER A 730 35.51 22.53 -31.44
CA SER A 730 34.92 23.62 -32.23
C SER A 730 33.54 24.05 -31.69
N TYR A 731 33.32 25.37 -31.63
CA TYR A 731 32.07 26.03 -31.21
C TYR A 731 30.80 25.40 -31.80
N THR A 732 30.84 24.89 -33.04
CA THR A 732 29.68 24.32 -33.71
C THR A 732 29.10 23.09 -33.00
N LYS A 733 29.91 22.28 -32.31
CA LYS A 733 29.43 21.14 -31.49
C LYS A 733 28.89 21.60 -30.13
N GLY A 734 29.56 22.55 -29.46
CA GLY A 734 29.13 23.12 -28.18
C GLY A 734 27.85 23.98 -28.28
N LYS A 735 27.61 24.64 -29.42
CA LYS A 735 26.46 25.53 -29.66
C LYS A 735 25.11 24.87 -29.41
N GLN A 736 24.96 23.58 -29.73
CA GLN A 736 23.73 22.83 -29.47
C GLN A 736 23.51 22.64 -27.96
N ILE A 737 24.56 22.33 -27.19
CA ILE A 737 24.50 22.18 -25.72
C ILE A 737 24.09 23.52 -25.09
N PHE A 738 24.71 24.64 -25.47
CA PHE A 738 24.33 25.96 -24.97
C PHE A 738 22.89 26.34 -25.31
N SER A 739 22.44 26.06 -26.55
CA SER A 739 21.06 26.33 -26.94
C SER A 739 20.06 25.57 -26.08
N LYS A 740 20.33 24.28 -25.85
CA LYS A 740 19.49 23.41 -25.03
C LYS A 740 19.52 23.78 -23.55
N LEU A 741 20.67 24.18 -23.01
CA LEU A 741 20.79 24.72 -21.66
C LEU A 741 19.96 26.00 -21.50
N ARG A 742 19.92 26.88 -22.51
CA ARG A 742 19.05 28.06 -22.48
C ARG A 742 17.57 27.71 -22.54
N GLU A 743 17.18 26.75 -23.38
CA GLU A 743 15.80 26.20 -23.37
C GLU A 743 15.44 25.67 -21.98
N LEU A 744 16.37 24.96 -21.34
CA LEU A 744 16.19 24.42 -20.00
C LEU A 744 16.04 25.53 -18.94
N ILE A 745 16.92 26.54 -18.94
CA ILE A 745 16.84 27.70 -18.04
C ILE A 745 15.49 28.42 -18.22
N ARG A 746 15.03 28.61 -19.46
CA ARG A 746 13.71 29.22 -19.74
C ARG A 746 12.55 28.35 -19.25
N ALA A 747 12.61 27.03 -19.47
CA ALA A 747 11.58 26.11 -18.99
C ALA A 747 11.53 26.10 -17.45
N MET A 748 12.69 26.18 -16.79
CA MET A 748 12.79 26.27 -15.34
C MET A 748 12.28 27.62 -14.80
N SER A 749 12.51 28.74 -15.50
CA SER A 749 12.07 30.07 -15.06
C SER A 749 10.55 30.26 -15.10
N LYS A 750 9.85 29.61 -16.04
CA LYS A 750 8.37 29.59 -16.11
C LYS A 750 7.71 29.08 -14.82
N THR A 751 8.42 28.25 -14.06
CA THR A 751 7.89 27.63 -12.84
C THR A 751 8.19 28.39 -11.55
N GLY A 752 8.93 29.51 -11.60
CA GLY A 752 9.33 30.28 -10.42
C GLY A 752 10.45 29.60 -9.62
N LEU A 753 11.58 30.28 -9.42
CA LEU A 753 12.79 29.71 -8.80
C LEU A 753 12.70 29.58 -7.27
N LEU A 754 11.76 30.29 -6.62
CA LEU A 754 11.70 30.46 -5.16
C LEU A 754 10.59 29.64 -4.49
N VAL A 755 9.74 28.99 -5.28
CA VAL A 755 8.52 28.35 -4.78
C VAL A 755 8.21 27.10 -5.58
N LYS A 756 8.89 26.00 -5.30
CA LYS A 756 8.40 24.68 -5.71
C LYS A 756 8.03 23.87 -4.49
N THR A 757 6.80 23.39 -4.45
CA THR A 757 6.44 22.24 -3.62
C THR A 757 7.25 21.05 -4.13
N PRO A 758 8.11 20.43 -3.30
CA PRO A 758 9.08 19.41 -3.75
C PRO A 758 8.48 18.21 -4.50
N ALA A 759 7.18 17.93 -4.32
CA ALA A 759 6.47 16.84 -5.00
C ALA A 759 6.05 17.18 -6.44
N LEU A 760 5.73 18.45 -6.74
CA LEU A 760 5.21 18.86 -8.05
C LEU A 760 6.24 18.70 -9.18
N ARG A 761 7.53 18.59 -8.87
CA ARG A 761 8.59 18.34 -9.87
C ARG A 761 8.51 16.96 -10.51
N PHE A 762 7.86 15.99 -9.87
CA PHE A 762 7.65 14.63 -10.39
C PHE A 762 6.33 14.47 -11.15
N VAL A 763 5.44 15.47 -11.06
CA VAL A 763 4.16 15.45 -11.76
C VAL A 763 4.41 15.70 -13.25
N PRO A 764 3.88 14.89 -14.17
CA PRO A 764 4.17 14.97 -15.60
C PRO A 764 3.41 16.11 -16.29
N THR A 765 3.55 17.34 -15.78
CA THR A 765 3.02 18.56 -16.40
C THR A 765 3.72 18.85 -17.73
N LYS A 766 3.09 19.64 -18.61
CA LYS A 766 3.69 20.03 -19.91
C LYS A 766 5.10 20.62 -19.74
N ASN A 767 5.28 21.49 -18.74
CA ASN A 767 6.57 22.12 -18.45
C ASN A 767 7.59 21.15 -17.84
N ASN A 768 7.19 20.25 -16.94
CA ASN A 768 8.12 19.25 -16.38
C ASN A 768 8.56 18.22 -17.42
N ARG A 769 7.65 17.80 -18.32
CA ARG A 769 8.01 16.95 -19.47
C ARG A 769 9.03 17.63 -20.39
N GLU A 770 8.86 18.94 -20.64
CA GLU A 770 9.82 19.75 -21.39
C GLU A 770 11.20 19.77 -20.68
N ILE A 771 11.23 20.01 -19.36
CA ILE A 771 12.46 19.96 -18.55
C ILE A 771 13.15 18.60 -18.63
N TRP A 772 12.42 17.49 -18.43
CA TRP A 772 12.99 16.14 -18.48
C TRP A 772 13.52 15.78 -19.88
N LYS A 773 12.80 16.20 -20.91
CA LYS A 773 13.23 16.02 -22.31
C LYS A 773 14.55 16.75 -22.56
N LEU A 774 14.62 18.03 -22.19
CA LEU A 774 15.83 18.85 -22.35
C LEU A 774 17.00 18.30 -21.55
N GLU A 775 16.78 17.85 -20.31
CA GLU A 775 17.80 17.22 -19.48
C GLU A 775 18.39 15.96 -20.14
N LYS A 776 17.54 15.11 -20.72
CA LYS A 776 17.96 13.90 -21.44
C LYS A 776 18.71 14.23 -22.72
N GLU A 777 18.26 15.23 -23.47
CA GLU A 777 18.93 15.71 -24.69
C GLU A 777 20.32 16.27 -24.37
N ILE A 778 20.45 17.13 -23.36
CA ILE A 778 21.73 17.70 -22.91
C ILE A 778 22.68 16.60 -22.46
N ARG A 779 22.20 15.63 -21.66
CA ARG A 779 23.01 14.48 -21.22
C ARG A 779 23.55 13.70 -22.41
N LYS A 780 22.73 13.44 -23.43
CA LYS A 780 23.14 12.74 -24.65
C LYS A 780 24.22 13.52 -25.40
N LEU A 781 24.02 14.83 -25.59
CA LEU A 781 25.00 15.67 -26.28
C LEU A 781 26.35 15.72 -25.57
N ILE A 782 26.36 15.82 -24.23
CA ILE A 782 27.60 15.81 -23.44
C ILE A 782 28.32 14.46 -23.56
N LEU A 783 27.58 13.35 -23.47
CA LEU A 783 28.19 12.02 -23.61
C LEU A 783 28.76 11.78 -25.02
N ASN A 784 28.10 12.29 -26.07
CA ASN A 784 28.67 12.22 -27.42
C ASN A 784 30.02 12.94 -27.52
N VAL A 785 30.15 14.14 -26.93
CA VAL A 785 31.43 14.88 -26.89
C VAL A 785 32.49 14.09 -26.11
N VAL A 786 32.10 13.42 -25.03
CA VAL A 786 32.98 12.56 -24.24
C VAL A 786 33.44 11.33 -25.03
N ASP A 787 32.53 10.66 -25.74
CA ASP A 787 32.84 9.45 -26.50
C ASP A 787 33.75 9.73 -27.69
N GLU A 788 33.55 10.87 -28.38
CA GLU A 788 34.48 11.35 -29.41
C GLU A 788 35.86 11.63 -28.81
N ARG A 789 35.92 12.30 -27.65
CA ARG A 789 37.19 12.61 -26.97
C ARG A 789 37.97 11.37 -26.58
N LYS A 790 37.29 10.29 -26.16
CA LYS A 790 37.93 9.00 -25.84
C LYS A 790 38.57 8.32 -27.05
N GLN A 791 38.15 8.67 -28.27
CA GLN A 791 38.67 8.10 -29.51
C GLN A 791 39.86 8.89 -30.07
N GLU A 792 40.09 10.12 -29.60
CA GLU A 792 41.18 10.99 -30.02
C GLU A 792 42.44 10.76 -29.14
N SER A 793 43.61 10.58 -29.77
CA SER A 793 44.91 10.60 -29.08
C SER A 793 45.40 12.04 -28.96
N VAL A 794 45.43 12.59 -27.75
CA VAL A 794 45.69 14.03 -27.56
C VAL A 794 47.01 14.24 -26.83
N ALA A 795 47.89 15.07 -27.40
CA ALA A 795 49.20 15.40 -26.84
C ALA A 795 49.12 16.35 -25.63
N GLU A 796 48.10 17.20 -25.54
CA GLU A 796 47.91 18.18 -24.45
C GLU A 796 46.58 17.92 -23.71
N LYS A 797 46.65 17.83 -22.38
CA LYS A 797 45.49 17.53 -21.53
C LYS A 797 44.65 18.79 -21.31
N ASP A 798 43.40 18.78 -21.76
CA ASP A 798 42.40 19.80 -21.46
C ASP A 798 41.57 19.43 -20.22
N LEU A 799 40.74 20.37 -19.76
CA LEU A 799 39.90 20.17 -18.57
C LEU A 799 38.94 18.98 -18.72
N LEU A 800 38.42 18.72 -19.93
CA LEU A 800 37.62 17.53 -20.19
C LEU A 800 38.41 16.24 -19.93
N GLN A 801 39.64 16.13 -20.43
CA GLN A 801 40.51 14.98 -20.18
C GLN A 801 40.78 14.78 -18.68
N MET A 802 41.01 15.86 -17.93
CA MET A 802 41.19 15.79 -16.47
C MET A 802 39.94 15.29 -15.75
N ILE A 803 38.74 15.71 -16.18
CA ILE A 803 37.47 15.21 -15.64
C ILE A 803 37.29 13.73 -15.95
N LEU A 804 37.70 13.26 -17.13
CA LEU A 804 37.64 11.85 -17.50
C LEU A 804 38.56 11.01 -16.61
N GLU A 805 39.83 11.38 -16.48
CA GLU A 805 40.78 10.68 -15.61
C GLU A 805 40.29 10.66 -14.15
N GLY A 806 39.80 11.80 -13.65
CA GLY A 806 39.27 11.94 -12.30
C GLY A 806 37.98 11.16 -12.02
N ALA A 807 37.22 10.81 -13.06
CA ALA A 807 36.01 9.98 -12.94
C ALA A 807 36.35 8.50 -12.69
N TYR A 808 37.56 8.06 -13.06
CA TYR A 808 38.00 6.66 -12.96
C TYR A 808 39.12 6.45 -11.92
N ALA A 809 39.68 7.52 -11.36
CA ALA A 809 40.85 7.46 -10.47
C ALA A 809 40.57 7.03 -9.02
N ASP A 810 39.31 6.99 -8.55
CA ASP A 810 38.97 6.65 -7.14
C ASP A 810 37.59 5.95 -7.03
N HIS A 811 37.43 5.02 -6.06
CA HIS A 811 36.14 4.38 -5.72
C HIS A 811 35.17 5.38 -5.05
N ILE A 812 34.55 6.26 -5.83
CA ILE A 812 33.65 7.30 -5.33
C ILE A 812 32.22 6.77 -5.22
N GLY A 813 31.93 5.97 -4.19
CA GLY A 813 30.56 5.64 -3.77
C GLY A 813 29.58 5.23 -4.88
N GLN A 814 28.29 5.53 -4.69
CA GLN A 814 27.17 5.12 -5.56
C GLN A 814 27.07 5.88 -6.90
N GLU A 815 27.98 6.81 -7.23
CA GLU A 815 27.85 7.67 -8.41
C GLU A 815 28.58 7.09 -9.63
N THR A 816 27.87 6.87 -10.73
CA THR A 816 28.50 6.35 -11.96
C THR A 816 29.47 7.38 -12.55
N ALA A 817 30.59 6.92 -13.12
CA ALA A 817 31.55 7.78 -13.82
C ALA A 817 30.88 8.71 -14.85
N ASN A 818 29.87 8.21 -15.57
CA ASN A 818 29.10 9.00 -16.53
C ASN A 818 28.32 10.16 -15.88
N ASN A 819 27.78 9.99 -14.68
CA ASN A 819 27.11 11.07 -13.97
C ASN A 819 28.11 12.12 -13.48
N PHE A 820 29.24 11.68 -12.93
CA PHE A 820 30.33 12.57 -12.53
C PHE A 820 30.79 13.46 -13.71
N ILE A 821 31.02 12.85 -14.87
CA ILE A 821 31.45 13.57 -16.08
C ILE A 821 30.36 14.55 -16.53
N VAL A 822 29.12 14.08 -16.72
CA VAL A 822 28.01 14.90 -17.22
C VAL A 822 27.74 16.08 -16.29
N ASP A 823 27.73 15.86 -14.98
CA ASP A 823 27.37 16.88 -14.02
C ASP A 823 28.45 17.97 -13.93
N ASN A 824 29.74 17.61 -13.92
CA ASN A 824 30.82 18.60 -13.95
C ASN A 824 30.88 19.35 -15.29
N CYS A 825 30.65 18.67 -16.43
CA CYS A 825 30.53 19.33 -17.73
C CYS A 825 29.38 20.34 -17.76
N LYS A 826 28.18 19.99 -17.27
CA LYS A 826 27.05 20.92 -17.14
C LYS A 826 27.43 22.16 -16.33
N ASN A 827 28.18 22.00 -15.24
CA ASN A 827 28.62 23.10 -14.40
C ASN A 827 29.52 24.07 -15.17
N ILE A 828 30.48 23.55 -15.93
CA ILE A 828 31.41 24.38 -16.72
C ILE A 828 30.66 25.09 -17.84
N TYR A 829 29.81 24.37 -18.59
CA TYR A 829 28.99 24.96 -19.65
C TYR A 829 28.09 26.08 -19.13
N VAL A 830 27.40 25.90 -18.00
CA VAL A 830 26.48 26.93 -17.49
C VAL A 830 27.22 28.07 -16.79
N ALA A 831 28.07 27.75 -15.80
CA ALA A 831 28.70 28.76 -14.95
C ALA A 831 29.79 29.55 -15.68
N GLY A 832 30.46 28.96 -16.67
CA GLY A 832 31.62 29.53 -17.35
C GLY A 832 31.33 30.59 -18.41
N HIS A 833 30.09 30.70 -18.92
CA HIS A 833 29.79 31.65 -20.01
C HIS A 833 28.75 32.73 -19.65
N GLU A 834 27.61 32.36 -19.07
CA GLU A 834 26.53 33.34 -18.81
C GLU A 834 26.94 34.40 -17.78
N THR A 835 27.73 34.01 -16.77
CA THR A 835 28.20 34.94 -15.75
C THR A 835 29.16 35.98 -16.32
N VAL A 836 30.12 35.55 -17.14
CA VAL A 836 31.13 36.40 -17.79
C VAL A 836 30.47 37.34 -18.79
N ALA A 837 29.62 36.82 -19.68
CA ALA A 837 28.89 37.61 -20.65
C ALA A 837 27.99 38.67 -19.97
N SER A 838 27.38 38.32 -18.84
CA SER A 838 26.61 39.27 -18.04
C SER A 838 27.51 40.41 -17.53
N VAL A 839 28.67 40.11 -16.92
CA VAL A 839 29.59 41.14 -16.41
C VAL A 839 30.02 42.09 -17.53
N ALA A 840 30.48 41.55 -18.67
CA ALA A 840 30.89 42.35 -19.81
C ALA A 840 29.75 43.23 -20.36
N THR A 841 28.52 42.70 -20.42
CA THR A 841 27.33 43.45 -20.84
C THR A 841 27.04 44.63 -19.90
N TRP A 842 27.04 44.40 -18.59
CA TRP A 842 26.80 45.45 -17.60
C TRP A 842 27.94 46.48 -17.58
N ALA A 843 29.19 46.06 -17.74
CA ALA A 843 30.33 46.96 -17.83
C ALA A 843 30.24 47.88 -19.05
N LEU A 844 29.87 47.36 -20.23
CA LEU A 844 29.63 48.20 -21.42
C LEU A 844 28.49 49.19 -21.20
N MET A 845 27.42 48.76 -20.52
CA MET A 845 26.30 49.66 -20.22
C MET A 845 26.70 50.75 -19.22
N LEU A 846 27.50 50.43 -18.21
CA LEU A 846 28.02 51.41 -17.25
C LEU A 846 28.97 52.40 -17.94
N LEU A 847 29.87 51.93 -18.81
CA LEU A 847 30.73 52.81 -19.62
C LEU A 847 29.90 53.71 -20.55
N ALA A 848 28.87 53.18 -21.21
CA ALA A 848 28.01 53.96 -22.10
C ALA A 848 27.18 55.04 -21.37
N THR A 849 26.93 54.84 -20.07
CA THR A 849 26.23 55.81 -19.20
C THR A 849 27.19 56.76 -18.47
N HIS A 850 28.49 56.46 -18.48
CA HIS A 850 29.56 57.23 -17.83
C HIS A 850 30.68 57.55 -18.85
N PRO A 851 30.46 58.51 -19.77
CA PRO A 851 31.36 58.79 -20.89
C PRO A 851 32.81 59.14 -20.46
N GLU A 852 32.99 59.73 -19.28
CA GLU A 852 34.28 60.04 -18.69
C GLU A 852 35.11 58.78 -18.40
N TRP A 853 34.47 57.72 -17.89
CA TRP A 853 35.12 56.43 -17.66
C TRP A 853 35.32 55.67 -18.97
N GLN A 854 34.41 55.80 -19.93
CA GLN A 854 34.59 55.27 -21.28
C GLN A 854 35.82 55.89 -21.98
N ALA A 855 36.00 57.20 -21.90
CA ALA A 855 37.15 57.89 -22.47
C ALA A 855 38.47 57.47 -21.79
N ARG A 856 38.46 57.35 -20.45
CA ARG A 856 39.63 56.90 -19.67
C ARG A 856 40.02 55.45 -19.99
N ALA A 857 39.06 54.53 -20.00
CA ALA A 857 39.30 53.13 -20.35
C ALA A 857 39.82 53.02 -21.79
N ARG A 858 39.27 53.80 -22.72
CA ARG A 858 39.74 53.87 -24.10
C ARG A 858 41.17 54.36 -24.21
N ALA A 859 41.53 55.43 -23.51
CA ALA A 859 42.88 55.98 -23.52
C ALA A 859 43.91 54.97 -22.98
N GLU A 860 43.57 54.23 -21.92
CA GLU A 860 44.43 53.17 -21.39
C GLU A 860 44.62 52.02 -22.39
N VAL A 861 43.55 51.58 -23.05
CA VAL A 861 43.64 50.53 -24.07
C VAL A 861 44.51 50.99 -25.24
N LEU A 862 44.34 52.24 -25.71
CA LEU A 862 45.16 52.83 -26.78
C LEU A 862 46.65 52.99 -26.40
N LEU A 863 46.96 53.14 -25.10
CA LEU A 863 48.34 53.27 -24.61
C LEU A 863 49.11 51.94 -24.66
N HIS A 864 48.42 50.82 -24.47
CA HIS A 864 49.05 49.51 -24.28
C HIS A 864 48.85 48.54 -25.45
N VAL A 865 48.06 48.90 -26.46
CA VAL A 865 47.73 48.04 -27.61
C VAL A 865 48.12 48.75 -28.90
N ASP A 866 49.22 48.32 -29.51
CA ASP A 866 49.63 48.77 -30.84
C ASP A 866 48.65 48.27 -31.92
N ARG A 867 48.43 49.09 -32.95
CA ARG A 867 47.61 48.73 -34.12
C ARG A 867 48.22 47.51 -34.82
N GLY A 868 47.70 46.32 -34.50
CA GLY A 868 48.02 45.06 -35.19
C GLY A 868 48.62 43.95 -34.32
N ARG A 869 48.98 44.20 -33.04
CA ARG A 869 49.51 43.14 -32.17
C ARG A 869 48.43 42.58 -31.27
N VAL A 870 48.30 41.25 -31.25
CA VAL A 870 47.42 40.53 -30.33
C VAL A 870 47.93 40.76 -28.90
N PRO A 871 47.06 41.17 -27.96
CA PRO A 871 47.45 41.34 -26.58
C PRO A 871 47.71 40.00 -25.89
N ASP A 872 48.74 39.97 -25.05
CA ASP A 872 49.03 38.87 -24.14
C ASP A 872 48.54 39.17 -22.71
N ALA A 873 48.74 38.21 -21.81
CA ALA A 873 48.35 38.32 -20.41
C ALA A 873 49.04 39.49 -19.69
N ASP A 874 50.26 39.86 -20.08
CA ASP A 874 51.04 40.93 -19.45
C ASP A 874 50.52 42.31 -19.84
N VAL A 875 50.03 42.46 -21.07
CA VAL A 875 49.33 43.67 -21.53
C VAL A 875 48.02 43.86 -20.75
N LEU A 876 47.25 42.78 -20.53
CA LEU A 876 46.01 42.85 -19.75
C LEU A 876 46.25 43.24 -18.29
N HIS A 877 47.32 42.73 -17.68
CA HIS A 877 47.68 43.09 -16.30
C HIS A 877 48.01 44.59 -16.13
N LYS A 878 48.49 45.25 -17.19
CA LYS A 878 48.81 46.69 -17.18
C LYS A 878 47.56 47.59 -17.28
N MET A 879 46.40 47.04 -17.66
CA MET A 879 45.14 47.79 -17.84
C MET A 879 44.39 47.99 -16.52
N LYS A 880 44.85 48.96 -15.73
CA LYS A 880 44.33 49.26 -14.39
C LYS A 880 42.97 49.92 -14.40
N ILE A 881 42.69 50.85 -15.32
CA ILE A 881 41.38 51.49 -15.48
C ILE A 881 40.34 50.45 -15.87
N LEU A 882 40.64 49.57 -16.82
CA LEU A 882 39.72 48.52 -17.20
C LEU A 882 39.46 47.55 -16.05
N THR A 883 40.50 47.19 -15.29
CA THR A 883 40.36 46.36 -14.09
C THR A 883 39.46 47.03 -13.06
N MET A 884 39.66 48.33 -12.77
CA MET A 884 38.82 49.11 -11.85
C MET A 884 37.35 49.13 -12.30
N VAL A 885 37.09 49.33 -13.59
CA VAL A 885 35.73 49.32 -14.17
C VAL A 885 35.06 47.95 -13.98
N ILE A 886 35.77 46.86 -14.23
CA ILE A 886 35.24 45.50 -14.04
C ILE A 886 34.95 45.23 -12.56
N GLN A 887 35.85 45.61 -11.66
CA GLN A 887 35.64 45.44 -10.20
C GLN A 887 34.44 46.23 -9.70
N GLU A 888 34.28 47.49 -10.14
CA GLU A 888 33.11 48.30 -9.77
C GLU A 888 31.81 47.77 -10.40
N THR A 889 31.87 47.24 -11.62
CA THR A 889 30.74 46.54 -12.25
C THR A 889 30.33 45.31 -11.42
N LEU A 890 31.30 44.50 -10.99
CA LEU A 890 31.07 43.33 -10.14
C LEU A 890 30.54 43.71 -8.75
N ARG A 891 30.90 44.89 -8.25
CA ARG A 891 30.35 45.44 -6.99
C ARG A 891 28.88 45.80 -7.16
N LEU A 892 28.56 46.62 -8.17
CA LEU A 892 27.22 47.13 -8.39
C LEU A 892 26.25 46.07 -8.92
N VAL A 893 26.70 45.24 -9.85
CA VAL A 893 25.88 44.23 -10.53
C VAL A 893 26.58 42.86 -10.47
N PRO A 894 26.75 42.29 -9.26
CA PRO A 894 27.39 40.98 -9.11
C PRO A 894 26.57 39.89 -9.83
N PRO A 895 27.21 39.03 -10.63
CA PRO A 895 26.54 37.87 -11.24
C PRO A 895 25.87 36.97 -10.21
N THR A 896 26.48 36.87 -9.03
CA THR A 896 25.91 36.17 -7.87
C THR A 896 25.15 37.16 -7.01
N THR A 897 23.83 37.20 -7.15
CA THR A 897 22.98 38.07 -6.32
C THR A 897 22.81 37.56 -4.89
N LEU A 898 23.12 36.28 -4.64
CA LEU A 898 22.90 35.66 -3.35
C LEU A 898 23.85 34.49 -3.10
N VAL A 899 24.52 34.49 -1.95
CA VAL A 899 25.34 33.37 -1.50
C VAL A 899 24.59 32.63 -0.40
N ALA A 900 24.29 31.36 -0.65
CA ALA A 900 23.63 30.51 0.32
C ALA A 900 24.59 29.42 0.84
N ARG A 901 24.52 29.15 2.15
CA ARG A 901 25.24 28.08 2.84
C ARG A 901 24.29 27.32 3.74
N GLU A 902 24.51 26.02 3.93
CA GLU A 902 23.77 25.19 4.88
C GLU A 902 24.71 24.71 5.98
N ALA A 903 24.25 24.80 7.22
CA ALA A 903 24.90 24.16 8.35
C ALA A 903 24.63 22.65 8.32
N LEU A 904 25.61 21.85 7.89
CA LEU A 904 25.53 20.39 7.85
C LEU A 904 25.69 19.77 9.24
N GLU A 905 26.30 20.49 10.18
CA GLU A 905 26.32 20.21 11.62
C GLU A 905 25.96 21.47 12.40
N GLU A 906 25.71 21.36 13.71
CA GLU A 906 25.49 22.52 14.57
C GLU A 906 26.79 23.33 14.67
N MET A 907 26.72 24.62 14.32
CA MET A 907 27.89 25.51 14.23
C MET A 907 27.65 26.78 15.01
N LYS A 908 28.72 27.34 15.58
CA LYS A 908 28.68 28.63 16.28
C LYS A 908 29.41 29.68 15.46
N PHE A 909 28.76 30.81 15.22
CA PHE A 909 29.36 32.00 14.64
C PHE A 909 29.08 33.18 15.57
N LYS A 910 30.12 33.88 16.04
CA LYS A 910 30.01 34.81 17.18
C LYS A 910 29.22 34.18 18.35
N ASP A 911 28.18 34.86 18.83
CA ASP A 911 27.26 34.41 19.89
C ASP A 911 26.03 33.67 19.36
N ILE A 912 26.00 33.33 18.07
CA ILE A 912 24.87 32.67 17.42
C ILE A 912 25.22 31.21 17.10
N ASN A 913 24.49 30.30 17.74
CA ASN A 913 24.47 28.89 17.41
C ASN A 913 23.48 28.64 16.26
N ILE A 914 24.01 28.30 15.08
CA ILE A 914 23.27 27.91 13.89
C ILE A 914 23.01 26.39 13.95
N PRO A 915 21.74 25.97 14.11
CA PRO A 915 21.39 24.55 14.13
C PRO A 915 21.62 23.86 12.78
N LYS A 916 21.91 22.56 12.82
CA LYS A 916 21.96 21.70 11.63
C LYS A 916 20.70 21.81 10.76
N GLY A 917 20.88 22.00 9.46
CA GLY A 917 19.83 22.13 8.44
C GLY A 917 19.31 23.56 8.24
N VAL A 918 19.82 24.55 8.98
CA VAL A 918 19.52 25.97 8.75
C VAL A 918 20.40 26.51 7.63
N ASN A 919 19.81 27.33 6.76
CA ASN A 919 20.49 27.93 5.62
C ASN A 919 20.81 29.40 5.90
N LEU A 920 22.07 29.78 5.74
CA LEU A 920 22.56 31.15 5.85
C LEU A 920 22.52 31.79 4.46
N TRP A 921 21.81 32.90 4.33
CA TRP A 921 21.61 33.63 3.09
C TRP A 921 22.28 34.99 3.17
N ILE A 922 23.22 35.26 2.27
CA ILE A 922 23.97 36.52 2.22
C ILE A 922 23.55 37.28 0.96
N PRO A 923 22.85 38.42 1.09
CA PRO A 923 22.42 39.24 -0.04
C PRO A 923 23.58 40.10 -0.55
N ILE A 924 24.32 39.61 -1.54
CA ILE A 924 25.56 40.25 -2.03
C ILE A 924 25.37 41.69 -2.51
N PRO A 925 24.37 42.03 -3.35
CA PRO A 925 24.15 43.41 -3.79
C PRO A 925 23.90 44.36 -2.61
N THR A 926 23.23 43.89 -1.57
CA THR A 926 22.97 44.68 -0.36
C THR A 926 24.24 44.88 0.44
N MET A 927 25.08 43.85 0.57
CA MET A 927 26.40 43.93 1.23
C MET A 927 27.36 44.88 0.50
N HIS A 928 27.31 44.89 -0.82
CA HIS A 928 28.14 45.73 -1.69
C HIS A 928 27.73 47.21 -1.72
N ARG A 929 26.62 47.57 -1.08
CA ARG A 929 26.04 48.92 -1.05
C ARG A 929 25.81 49.46 0.37
N ILE A 930 26.41 48.83 1.38
CA ILE A 930 26.34 49.32 2.77
C ILE A 930 27.17 50.62 2.88
N PRO A 931 26.54 51.78 3.16
CA PRO A 931 27.26 53.06 3.18
C PRO A 931 28.36 53.12 4.23
N GLU A 932 28.18 52.44 5.37
CA GLU A 932 29.17 52.41 6.45
C GLU A 932 30.48 51.73 6.02
N ILE A 933 30.41 50.82 5.05
CA ILE A 933 31.55 50.04 4.51
C ILE A 933 32.13 50.72 3.27
N TRP A 934 31.26 51.11 2.34
CA TRP A 934 31.64 51.54 1.00
C TRP A 934 31.76 53.05 0.84
N GLY A 935 31.20 53.85 1.76
CA GLY A 935 31.16 55.31 1.66
C GLY A 935 29.76 55.84 1.37
N SER A 936 29.58 57.17 1.43
CA SER A 936 28.29 57.81 1.11
C SER A 936 27.89 57.65 -0.36
N ASP A 937 28.84 57.36 -1.24
CA ASP A 937 28.69 57.13 -2.68
C ASP A 937 28.47 55.64 -3.01
N ALA A 938 28.03 54.82 -2.05
CA ALA A 938 27.93 53.36 -2.20
C ALA A 938 26.99 52.91 -3.34
N ASP A 939 26.02 53.73 -3.74
CA ASP A 939 25.10 53.41 -4.84
C ASP A 939 25.58 53.93 -6.20
N GLU A 940 26.66 54.72 -6.25
CA GLU A 940 27.19 55.34 -7.45
C GLU A 940 28.24 54.46 -8.14
N PHE A 941 28.39 54.61 -9.46
CA PHE A 941 29.47 53.97 -10.21
C PHE A 941 30.77 54.78 -10.08
N ASN A 942 31.66 54.31 -9.20
CA ASN A 942 32.95 54.95 -8.94
C ASN A 942 34.11 53.92 -9.02
N PRO A 943 34.62 53.63 -10.23
CA PRO A 943 35.78 52.76 -10.43
C PRO A 943 37.04 53.19 -9.65
N GLU A 944 37.19 54.48 -9.35
CA GLU A 944 38.38 55.02 -8.66
C GLU A 944 38.56 54.44 -7.25
N ARG A 945 37.48 53.90 -6.67
CA ARG A 945 37.50 53.16 -5.41
C ARG A 945 38.49 52.00 -5.41
N PHE A 946 38.73 51.38 -6.56
CA PHE A 946 39.64 50.25 -6.73
C PHE A 946 41.06 50.65 -7.15
N ALA A 947 41.41 51.95 -7.14
CA ALA A 947 42.71 52.44 -7.61
C ALA A 947 43.93 51.92 -6.83
N HIS A 948 43.71 51.46 -5.59
CA HIS A 948 44.73 50.89 -4.72
C HIS A 948 44.47 49.42 -4.39
N GLY A 949 43.75 48.72 -5.26
CA GLY A 949 43.41 47.30 -5.10
C GLY A 949 42.18 47.04 -4.24
N ILE A 950 41.74 45.77 -4.22
CA ILE A 950 40.50 45.33 -3.55
C ILE A 950 40.57 45.54 -2.03
N PHE A 951 41.75 45.32 -1.42
CA PHE A 951 41.92 45.42 0.04
C PHE A 951 41.80 46.84 0.59
N ARG A 952 41.91 47.87 -0.26
CA ARG A 952 41.75 49.28 0.12
C ARG A 952 40.46 49.90 -0.41
N ALA A 953 39.67 49.15 -1.18
CA ALA A 953 38.45 49.66 -1.79
C ALA A 953 37.31 49.93 -0.78
N CYS A 954 37.34 49.32 0.40
CA CYS A 954 36.35 49.56 1.44
C CYS A 954 36.88 49.25 2.84
N LYS A 955 36.15 49.63 3.89
CA LYS A 955 36.58 49.39 5.29
C LYS A 955 36.64 47.92 5.68
N LEU A 956 35.92 47.04 4.96
CA LEU A 956 35.85 45.61 5.25
C LEU A 956 35.94 44.79 3.95
N PRO A 957 37.14 44.60 3.37
CA PRO A 957 37.31 43.97 2.06
C PRO A 957 36.74 42.56 1.95
N GLN A 958 36.62 41.84 3.08
CA GLN A 958 36.07 40.49 3.11
C GLN A 958 34.58 40.41 2.74
N VAL A 959 33.87 41.55 2.65
CA VAL A 959 32.48 41.58 2.16
C VAL A 959 32.36 41.82 0.66
N TYR A 960 33.46 42.13 -0.04
CA TYR A 960 33.48 42.18 -1.49
C TYR A 960 33.66 40.76 -2.06
N VAL A 961 32.53 40.12 -2.38
CA VAL A 961 32.48 38.69 -2.70
C VAL A 961 31.69 38.37 -3.97
N PRO A 962 31.94 39.06 -5.10
CA PRO A 962 31.19 38.87 -6.34
C PRO A 962 31.27 37.43 -6.90
N PHE A 963 32.32 36.70 -6.53
CA PHE A 963 32.57 35.30 -6.87
C PHE A 963 32.59 34.37 -5.64
N GLY A 964 32.11 34.84 -4.50
CA GLY A 964 32.30 34.20 -3.19
C GLY A 964 33.72 34.41 -2.63
N ILE A 965 33.99 33.78 -1.48
CA ILE A 965 35.25 33.87 -0.73
C ILE A 965 35.47 32.58 0.06
N GLY A 966 36.71 32.33 0.49
CA GLY A 966 37.11 31.16 1.26
C GLY A 966 37.33 29.90 0.41
N PRO A 967 37.29 28.69 1.00
CA PRO A 967 37.55 27.44 0.27
C PRO A 967 36.57 27.17 -0.88
N ARG A 968 35.41 27.83 -0.85
CA ARG A 968 34.29 27.64 -1.79
C ARG A 968 34.19 28.76 -2.84
N THR A 969 35.20 29.64 -2.97
CA THR A 969 35.27 30.66 -4.04
C THR A 969 35.15 30.03 -5.43
N CYS A 970 34.55 30.76 -6.37
CA CYS A 970 34.47 30.38 -7.77
C CYS A 970 35.87 30.04 -8.32
N LEU A 971 36.01 28.89 -8.99
CA LEU A 971 37.26 28.51 -9.64
C LEU A 971 37.56 29.42 -10.83
N GLY A 972 36.53 29.84 -11.57
CA GLY A 972 36.66 30.68 -12.75
C GLY A 972 36.83 32.17 -12.47
N GLN A 973 37.08 32.62 -11.24
CA GLN A 973 37.19 34.06 -10.93
C GLN A 973 38.25 34.75 -11.79
N LYS A 974 39.48 34.21 -11.82
CA LYS A 974 40.57 34.80 -12.62
C LYS A 974 40.24 34.71 -14.11
N PHE A 975 39.76 33.57 -14.59
CA PHE A 975 39.29 33.39 -15.97
C PHE A 975 38.25 34.43 -16.39
N ALA A 976 37.22 34.67 -15.56
CA ALA A 976 36.16 35.65 -15.82
C ALA A 976 36.69 37.08 -15.94
N MET A 977 37.69 37.45 -15.12
CA MET A 977 38.31 38.77 -15.19
C MET A 977 39.06 38.99 -16.52
N TYR A 978 39.82 37.99 -16.99
CA TYR A 978 40.56 38.07 -18.25
C TYR A 978 39.63 38.11 -19.47
N VAL A 979 38.61 37.25 -19.51
CA VAL A 979 37.63 37.25 -20.62
C VAL A 979 36.84 38.56 -20.66
N SER A 980 36.35 39.05 -19.50
CA SER A 980 35.61 40.32 -19.46
C SER A 980 36.49 41.50 -19.88
N ALA A 981 37.77 41.50 -19.52
CA ALA A 981 38.72 42.53 -19.95
C ALA A 981 38.96 42.49 -21.47
N GLU A 982 39.17 41.31 -22.05
CA GLU A 982 39.32 41.19 -23.51
C GLU A 982 38.06 41.59 -24.28
N ASP A 983 36.87 41.17 -23.80
CA ASP A 983 35.58 41.56 -24.37
C ASP A 983 35.46 43.09 -24.44
N LEU A 984 35.70 43.78 -23.32
CA LEU A 984 35.58 45.23 -23.23
C LEU A 984 36.62 45.97 -24.06
N LYS A 985 37.88 45.52 -23.98
CA LYS A 985 39.03 46.17 -24.61
C LYS A 985 38.83 46.38 -26.11
N LYS A 986 38.49 45.31 -26.84
CA LYS A 986 38.43 45.40 -28.30
C LYS A 986 37.20 46.16 -28.79
N ILE A 987 36.10 46.09 -28.04
CA ILE A 987 34.89 46.88 -28.29
C ILE A 987 35.17 48.40 -28.15
N ILE A 988 36.01 48.79 -27.19
CA ILE A 988 36.34 50.20 -26.91
C ILE A 988 37.39 50.78 -27.89
N PHE A 989 38.18 49.94 -28.56
CA PHE A 989 39.36 50.34 -29.34
C PHE A 989 39.08 50.67 -30.82
N HIS A 990 37.99 50.19 -31.43
CA HIS A 990 37.82 50.36 -32.89
C HIS A 990 37.35 51.77 -33.29
N ASP A 991 38.19 52.47 -34.07
CA ASP A 991 38.11 53.80 -34.72
C ASP A 991 37.82 55.07 -33.89
N LYS A 992 38.47 56.19 -34.25
CA LYS A 992 38.59 57.49 -33.55
C LYS A 992 37.26 58.19 -33.20
N SER A 993 36.12 57.71 -33.70
CA SER A 993 34.80 58.33 -33.56
C SER A 993 33.79 57.53 -32.71
N ASN A 994 34.10 56.30 -32.30
CA ASN A 994 33.11 55.43 -31.64
C ASN A 994 32.86 55.80 -30.18
N VAL A 995 31.74 56.48 -29.94
CA VAL A 995 31.15 56.72 -28.61
C VAL A 995 29.94 55.80 -28.45
N ILE A 996 30.04 54.78 -27.58
CA ILE A 996 28.90 53.93 -27.23
C ILE A 996 27.88 54.79 -26.46
N LYS A 997 26.63 54.79 -26.91
CA LYS A 997 25.52 55.49 -26.24
C LYS A 997 24.35 54.53 -26.05
N PRO A 998 23.66 54.56 -24.89
CA PRO A 998 22.43 53.78 -24.71
C PRO A 998 21.31 54.34 -25.60
N VAL A 999 20.61 53.47 -26.32
CA VAL A 999 19.45 53.86 -27.14
C VAL A 999 18.27 54.24 -26.22
N LYS A 1000 17.75 55.47 -26.33
CA LYS A 1000 16.62 55.95 -25.51
C LYS A 1000 15.37 55.07 -25.67
N SER A 1001 14.68 54.84 -24.56
CA SER A 1001 13.67 53.79 -24.36
C SER A 1001 12.32 53.96 -25.07
N SER A 1002 12.14 54.91 -26.00
CA SER A 1002 10.92 54.95 -26.83
C SER A 1002 10.84 53.80 -27.84
N VAL A 1003 11.95 53.06 -28.05
CA VAL A 1003 12.01 51.87 -28.92
C VAL A 1003 12.68 50.68 -28.20
N ILE A 1004 12.39 50.47 -26.91
CA ILE A 1004 12.61 49.14 -26.31
C ILE A 1004 11.37 48.31 -26.62
N LYS A 1005 11.36 47.66 -27.79
CA LYS A 1005 10.67 46.37 -27.89
C LYS A 1005 11.47 45.41 -27.01
N VAL A 1006 11.16 45.38 -25.71
CA VAL A 1006 11.29 44.13 -24.95
C VAL A 1006 10.60 43.13 -25.85
N GLY A 1007 11.32 42.12 -26.33
CA GLY A 1007 10.77 41.12 -27.22
C GLY A 1007 9.44 40.66 -26.65
N ARG A 1008 8.34 41.19 -27.22
CA ARG A 1008 7.01 40.66 -27.03
C ARG A 1008 7.06 39.32 -27.72
N SER A 1009 7.52 38.30 -27.01
CA SER A 1009 7.12 36.94 -27.33
C SER A 1009 5.60 36.98 -27.41
N ARG A 1010 5.06 36.71 -28.60
CA ARG A 1010 3.67 36.95 -29.01
C ARG A 1010 2.60 36.15 -28.23
N HIS A 1011 2.92 35.61 -27.06
CA HIS A 1011 2.02 34.73 -26.28
C HIS A 1011 1.89 35.09 -24.79
N VAL A 1012 2.28 36.30 -24.36
CA VAL A 1012 2.24 36.70 -22.92
C VAL A 1012 1.13 37.72 -22.61
N ASN A 1013 0.15 37.95 -23.49
CA ASN A 1013 -0.88 38.96 -23.22
C ASN A 1013 -2.29 38.59 -23.68
N THR A 1014 -2.79 37.44 -23.23
CA THR A 1014 -4.21 37.09 -23.31
C THR A 1014 -4.72 36.60 -21.96
N ALA A 1015 -4.79 37.49 -20.97
CA ALA A 1015 -5.60 37.26 -19.76
C ALA A 1015 -6.02 38.54 -19.01
N LEU A 1016 -5.44 39.72 -19.26
CA LEU A 1016 -5.73 40.91 -18.44
C LEU A 1016 -5.80 42.21 -19.27
N LYS A 1017 -6.68 42.25 -20.26
CA LYS A 1017 -7.13 43.49 -20.92
C LYS A 1017 -8.63 43.48 -21.19
N ARG A 1018 -9.44 43.70 -20.15
CA ARG A 1018 -10.75 44.37 -20.24
C ARG A 1018 -11.05 45.05 -18.91
N ARG A 1019 -10.84 46.37 -18.85
CA ARG A 1019 -11.75 47.40 -18.31
C ARG A 1019 -11.00 48.70 -17.98
N PHE A 1020 -11.14 49.65 -18.90
CA PHE A 1020 -11.19 51.12 -18.77
C PHE A 1020 -9.96 51.94 -18.34
N ALA A 1021 -9.85 53.11 -18.97
CA ALA A 1021 -8.86 54.20 -18.89
C ALA A 1021 -9.64 55.52 -18.61
N PRO A 1022 -9.06 56.74 -18.65
CA PRO A 1022 -7.79 57.32 -18.14
C PRO A 1022 -8.03 58.67 -17.38
N LEU A 1023 -6.96 59.48 -17.11
CA LEU A 1023 -6.83 60.98 -16.96
C LEU A 1023 -5.86 61.31 -15.79
N GLY A 1024 -4.90 62.25 -15.78
CA GLY A 1024 -4.35 63.25 -16.73
C GLY A 1024 -3.11 64.01 -16.13
N SER A 1025 -2.29 64.58 -17.02
CA SER A 1025 -1.43 65.81 -16.98
C SER A 1025 -0.36 66.17 -15.90
N ASN A 1026 0.94 66.20 -16.35
CA ASN A 1026 1.97 67.31 -16.38
C ASN A 1026 2.49 68.07 -15.10
N PRO A 1027 3.61 68.86 -15.13
CA PRO A 1027 5.03 68.61 -15.54
C PRO A 1027 6.15 69.35 -14.69
N GLY A 1028 7.44 69.08 -14.98
CA GLY A 1028 8.62 70.01 -14.81
C GLY A 1028 9.56 69.80 -13.59
N ALA A 1029 10.83 70.25 -13.52
CA ALA A 1029 11.98 70.47 -14.44
C ALA A 1029 13.20 70.90 -13.55
N ASN A 1030 14.44 70.72 -14.06
CA ASN A 1030 15.73 71.41 -13.70
C ASN A 1030 16.49 70.99 -12.40
N SER A 1031 17.83 71.00 -12.26
CA SER A 1031 19.04 71.15 -13.13
C SER A 1031 20.33 71.22 -12.23
N PHE A 1032 21.52 70.89 -12.79
CA PHE A 1032 22.89 71.35 -12.39
C PHE A 1032 23.56 70.77 -11.10
N GLU A 1033 24.88 70.54 -10.93
CA GLU A 1033 26.15 70.61 -11.72
C GLU A 1033 27.28 69.93 -10.88
N TYR A 1034 28.36 69.44 -11.50
CA TYR A 1034 29.54 68.76 -10.89
C TYR A 1034 30.64 69.75 -10.42
N PRO A 1035 31.57 69.37 -9.51
CA PRO A 1035 33.00 69.21 -9.89
C PRO A 1035 33.83 68.20 -9.00
N SER A 1036 34.68 67.30 -9.53
CA SER A 1036 36.08 67.40 -10.03
C SER A 1036 37.21 67.03 -9.03
N GLY A 1037 38.16 66.16 -9.44
CA GLY A 1037 39.54 66.01 -8.90
C GLY A 1037 39.84 64.68 -8.17
N VAL A 1038 40.38 63.60 -8.77
CA VAL A 1038 41.67 63.32 -9.46
C VAL A 1038 42.90 63.06 -8.56
N ARG A 1039 43.37 61.78 -8.60
CA ARG A 1039 44.76 61.24 -8.71
C ARG A 1039 45.53 60.65 -7.50
N LYS A 1040 46.12 59.49 -7.84
CA LYS A 1040 47.48 58.93 -7.61
C LYS A 1040 47.68 57.98 -6.42
N THR A 1041 47.93 56.69 -6.69
CA THR A 1041 49.29 56.07 -6.77
C THR A 1041 49.23 54.53 -6.83
N VAL A 1042 50.03 53.94 -7.72
CA VAL A 1042 50.26 52.49 -7.82
C VAL A 1042 51.71 52.19 -7.47
N ARG A 1043 51.93 51.49 -6.37
CA ARG A 1043 53.19 50.78 -6.05
C ARG A 1043 53.03 49.70 -4.96
N ALA A 1044 51.80 49.35 -4.58
CA ALA A 1044 51.52 48.50 -3.41
C ALA A 1044 50.99 47.10 -3.75
N GLU A 1045 50.77 46.77 -5.03
CA GLU A 1045 50.06 45.53 -5.41
C GLU A 1045 50.98 44.32 -5.64
N GLU A 1046 52.30 44.50 -5.77
CA GLU A 1046 53.23 43.39 -6.04
C GLU A 1046 53.74 42.68 -4.77
N GLU A 1047 53.62 43.28 -3.58
CA GLU A 1047 54.08 42.67 -2.32
C GLU A 1047 52.98 41.86 -1.59
N GLU A 1048 51.70 42.12 -1.84
CA GLU A 1048 50.58 41.43 -1.16
C GLU A 1048 50.20 40.06 -1.78
N GLU A 1049 50.47 39.81 -3.07
CA GLU A 1049 50.18 38.50 -3.69
C GLU A 1049 51.12 37.38 -3.21
N ASP A 1050 52.33 37.72 -2.80
CA ASP A 1050 53.37 36.77 -2.40
C ASP A 1050 53.19 36.26 -0.94
N GLU A 1051 52.53 37.06 -0.10
CA GLU A 1051 52.20 36.69 1.28
C GLU A 1051 50.95 35.78 1.36
N TYR A 1052 50.04 35.91 0.38
CA TYR A 1052 48.84 35.06 0.26
C TYR A 1052 49.16 33.63 -0.22
N GLU A 1053 50.13 33.45 -1.12
CA GLU A 1053 50.61 32.13 -1.57
C GLU A 1053 51.34 31.37 -0.43
N ARG A 1054 52.11 32.06 0.42
CA ARG A 1054 52.82 31.44 1.56
C ARG A 1054 51.89 30.93 2.67
N GLN A 1055 50.73 31.56 2.87
CA GLN A 1055 49.72 31.06 3.82
C GLN A 1055 49.00 29.80 3.31
N ARG A 1056 48.96 29.58 1.99
CA ARG A 1056 48.29 28.44 1.35
C ARG A 1056 49.05 27.12 1.51
N THR A 1057 50.38 27.16 1.58
CA THR A 1057 51.23 25.95 1.64
C THR A 1057 51.29 25.30 3.03
N ARG A 1058 51.06 26.05 4.12
CA ARG A 1058 51.16 25.53 5.50
C ARG A 1058 49.99 24.64 5.95
N VAL A 1059 48.87 24.63 5.21
CA VAL A 1059 47.66 23.88 5.62
C VAL A 1059 47.62 22.46 5.03
N GLY A 1060 48.45 22.14 4.03
CA GLY A 1060 48.45 20.85 3.33
C GLY A 1060 49.10 19.66 4.05
N GLN A 1061 49.85 19.86 5.15
CA GLN A 1061 50.68 18.80 5.77
C GLN A 1061 50.12 18.12 7.03
N ARG A 1062 48.91 18.46 7.52
CA ARG A 1062 48.35 17.88 8.76
C ARG A 1062 47.28 16.80 8.59
N GLY A 1063 47.08 16.29 7.38
CA GLY A 1063 45.99 15.37 7.04
C GLY A 1063 46.34 13.88 6.92
N THR A 1064 47.49 13.40 7.40
CA THR A 1064 47.85 11.97 7.30
C THR A 1064 48.74 11.52 8.48
N ARG A 1065 48.13 11.13 9.61
CA ARG A 1065 48.76 10.23 10.60
C ARG A 1065 47.74 9.69 11.61
N GLY A 1066 47.60 8.37 11.65
CA GLY A 1066 47.07 7.63 12.81
C GLY A 1066 45.94 6.64 12.51
N ASN A 1067 46.26 5.39 12.15
CA ASN A 1067 46.17 4.23 13.06
C ASN A 1067 46.25 2.92 12.28
N THR A 1068 47.41 2.27 12.34
CA THR A 1068 47.60 0.84 12.05
C THR A 1068 48.43 0.25 13.18
N ARG A 1069 47.81 -0.61 14.00
CA ARG A 1069 48.48 -1.67 14.78
C ARG A 1069 47.40 -2.64 15.26
N GLY A 1070 47.51 -3.88 14.80
CA GLY A 1070 46.55 -4.95 15.09
C GLY A 1070 46.91 -5.76 16.33
N SER A 1071 46.07 -6.76 16.62
CA SER A 1071 46.51 -8.04 17.15
C SER A 1071 45.39 -9.07 17.04
N THR A 1072 45.78 -10.24 16.57
CA THR A 1072 45.12 -11.54 16.55
C THR A 1072 44.78 -12.06 17.95
N GLY A 1073 43.75 -12.92 18.08
CA GLY A 1073 43.55 -13.72 19.29
C GLY A 1073 42.21 -14.47 19.39
N ASN A 1074 42.22 -15.74 19.02
CA ASN A 1074 41.14 -16.72 19.09
C ASN A 1074 41.00 -17.28 20.54
N LYS A 1075 39.79 -17.56 21.05
CA LYS A 1075 39.40 -18.82 21.77
C LYS A 1075 38.05 -18.77 22.49
N ARG A 1076 37.34 -19.90 22.35
CA ARG A 1076 36.20 -20.41 23.14
C ARG A 1076 36.57 -20.61 24.62
N GLY A 1077 35.57 -20.55 25.52
CA GLY A 1077 35.68 -21.05 26.88
C GLY A 1077 34.39 -20.86 27.68
N THR A 1078 33.90 -21.95 28.25
CA THR A 1078 32.62 -22.21 28.89
C THR A 1078 32.61 -21.97 30.41
N ALA A 1079 31.38 -21.81 30.93
CA ALA A 1079 30.84 -22.34 32.20
C ALA A 1079 31.23 -21.69 33.55
N GLU A 1080 30.16 -21.46 34.35
CA GLU A 1080 29.97 -21.81 35.77
C GLU A 1080 30.94 -21.22 36.82
N ASP A 1081 30.58 -20.84 38.04
CA ASP A 1081 29.33 -20.78 38.82
C ASP A 1081 29.69 -20.04 40.14
N THR A 1082 28.72 -19.84 41.03
CA THR A 1082 28.81 -19.49 42.47
C THR A 1082 29.07 -18.01 42.84
N ARG A 1083 28.06 -17.31 43.40
CA ARG A 1083 27.67 -17.23 44.84
C ARG A 1083 28.78 -16.61 45.68
N GLU A 1084 28.60 -15.71 46.64
CA GLU A 1084 27.48 -15.18 47.44
C GLU A 1084 28.17 -14.01 48.19
N THR A 1085 27.60 -12.84 48.44
CA THR A 1085 26.82 -12.59 49.66
C THR A 1085 26.37 -11.12 49.71
N SER A 1086 25.12 -10.95 50.15
CA SER A 1086 24.54 -9.90 51.00
C SER A 1086 25.08 -8.46 50.95
N GLY A 1087 24.26 -7.42 50.89
CA GLY A 1087 22.83 -7.34 51.16
C GLY A 1087 22.51 -6.16 52.09
N ASN A 1088 21.27 -5.67 51.96
CA ASN A 1088 20.53 -4.76 52.85
C ASN A 1088 20.89 -3.26 52.77
N SER A 1089 19.93 -2.32 52.72
CA SER A 1089 18.52 -2.36 53.12
C SER A 1089 17.76 -1.13 52.54
N ARG A 1090 16.56 -1.29 51.95
CA ARG A 1090 15.20 -1.10 52.55
C ARG A 1090 14.69 0.36 52.41
N LYS A 1091 13.39 0.69 52.19
CA LYS A 1091 12.13 -0.08 52.10
C LYS A 1091 10.96 0.83 51.66
N HIS A 1092 10.01 0.21 50.93
CA HIS A 1092 8.53 0.21 51.01
C HIS A 1092 7.72 1.54 51.07
N ALA A 1093 6.52 1.63 50.48
CA ALA A 1093 5.52 0.59 50.18
C ALA A 1093 4.85 0.77 48.82
#